data_AF-A0A415DUL6-F1
#
_entry.id   AF-A0A415DUL6-F1
#
_cell.length_a   1.000
_cell.length_b   1.000
_cell.length_c   1.000
_cell.angle_alpha   90.00
_cell.angle_beta   90.00
_cell.angle_gamma   90.00
#
_symmetry.space_group_name_H-M   'P 1'
#
loop_
_entity.id
_entity.type
_entity.pdbx_description
1 polymer ?
#
loop_
_entity_poly.entity_id
_entity_poly.type
_entity_poly.pdbx_seq_one_letter_code
_entity_poly.pdbx_strand_id
1 'polypeptide(L)'
;MKLPIVLLSLAFMAGGSNLQAQDKPQEKKAKAYMVADAHLDTQWNWDIQTTIKEYVWNTLNQNLFLLRKYPNYVFNFEGGVKYAWMKEYYPAQYEEMKEFIKNGRWHISGSSWDATDALIPSPESFIRNITLGQTYYRNEFGVESTDIFLPDCFGFGWTLPTIAAHCGLIGFSSQKLDWRNNPFYGDSKHPFLIGLWKGVDGSSIMLAHGYDYGRRWRDEDLSKNRQLLELSGRNPFNIVYRYYGTGDTGGSPNLASVRSVEKGIKGDGPLEIISATSDQMFKDFMPYKNHPELPVFDGELLMDVHGTGCYTSEAAMKMYNRQNEVLGNAAERAAVAAEWLGGAAYPLQTLTDAWRRFIVHQFHDDLTGTSIPRAYEFSWNDELISLKQFADVLTYSVNAVSNQMDTRVKGIPVILYNAQACPVSDLAEVVLDMPKAPKGFTVYDEKGKKVPAQFISYENGKAHLLIAATVPAAGYAVYDVRTGGNDARVNRPENTLENSLYKIQLDKNGDVVSLFDKKNNKELVKEGKAIRLALFTENKSYAWPAWEILKETTEREPISITDDVKITLVENGDLRKALCVEKRHGKSAFKQYIRLYEGARADRIDFYNEVDWESTNALLKAEFPLSVSNSEATYDLGIGSVKRSNNTLTAYEVYAQYWADLTDKSGNYGVSVMNDGKYGWDKPNDNTIRLTLLHTPETKGGYAYQNRQDFGYHTFTYSLVPHAGALDKPATVLKAEQLNQPILAFKADKHAGTLGKSFTFVHSDNNSVVVKTLKKAEVSDEYVVRVYETSGEKAQQAEIVFAGDILSASEADGTEKTIGQAAFSGNKLQVSISPYSIKTYKVKLKSSAGQPEKLQYAVLPLKFNRKCASWNEFRGEGDFEGGYSYAAELLPSSMSVNQVPFTLGEKDTYNGLACKGDTLLLPEGNTYNRIYFLAASTDGDCTATFRIGKNEESLSVPYYSGFIGQWGHLGHTEGFLKDGEIAYVGTHRHAPQGDEPYEYTYMFKVGLDIPKGATSIILPNDNQVVLFAATLVNENYQPVTPASTLFRTALKSNMPAEQKVVKENLLKNAKVITYSGYINEREAPKYMIDGDKDTKWCDITATPNYVDFDLGTASPVSGWKLVNAGQESHEYITAGCFLQGRNSLTEEWKTLDRLAGNHKNEVTRELAEPVSVRYVRLLVTQPVQSQTGSDTRIYEFELYK
;
A
#
# COMPACT_ATOMS: atom_id res chain seq x y z
N MET A 1 -40.28 74.83 -26.46
CA MET A 1 -40.56 75.87 -27.49
C MET A 1 -40.48 75.21 -28.87
N LYS A 2 -41.32 75.61 -29.84
CA LYS A 2 -41.37 75.13 -31.25
C LYS A 2 -41.83 73.66 -31.53
N LEU A 3 -43.12 73.56 -31.88
CA LEU A 3 -43.71 72.69 -32.94
C LEU A 3 -43.40 73.28 -34.35
N PRO A 4 -44.03 72.87 -35.51
CA PRO A 4 -44.99 71.77 -35.84
C PRO A 4 -44.28 70.65 -36.67
N ILE A 5 -44.77 69.87 -37.67
CA ILE A 5 -45.93 69.78 -38.62
C ILE A 5 -46.07 68.24 -38.94
N VAL A 6 -47.18 67.49 -39.04
CA VAL A 6 -48.49 67.57 -39.78
C VAL A 6 -48.29 67.42 -41.31
N LEU A 7 -49.04 66.69 -42.16
CA LEU A 7 -50.34 65.95 -42.15
C LEU A 7 -50.17 64.39 -42.12
N LEU A 8 -51.14 63.45 -42.01
CA LEU A 8 -52.64 63.39 -41.98
C LEU A 8 -53.34 62.83 -43.25
N SER A 9 -53.88 61.59 -43.19
CA SER A 9 -54.97 61.06 -44.04
C SER A 9 -55.75 59.91 -43.37
N LEU A 10 -57.09 59.96 -43.38
CA LEU A 10 -58.03 58.91 -42.88
C LEU A 10 -58.32 57.89 -44.03
N ALA A 11 -59.07 56.77 -43.90
CA ALA A 11 -60.09 56.37 -42.92
C ALA A 11 -60.34 54.83 -42.83
N PHE A 12 -60.96 54.40 -41.71
CA PHE A 12 -62.07 53.43 -41.53
C PHE A 12 -62.49 52.49 -42.70
N MET A 13 -62.91 51.22 -42.49
CA MET A 13 -63.04 50.38 -41.27
C MET A 13 -63.23 48.89 -41.65
N ALA A 14 -62.60 47.95 -40.93
CA ALA A 14 -63.01 46.54 -40.86
C ALA A 14 -62.48 45.92 -39.55
N GLY A 15 -63.19 44.95 -38.99
CA GLY A 15 -62.91 44.42 -37.65
C GLY A 15 -61.75 43.42 -37.59
N GLY A 16 -60.81 43.65 -36.66
CA GLY A 16 -59.84 42.65 -36.21
C GLY A 16 -59.82 42.63 -34.68
N SER A 17 -60.03 41.46 -34.08
CA SER A 17 -59.90 41.28 -32.63
C SER A 17 -58.42 41.29 -32.24
N ASN A 18 -58.01 42.26 -31.41
CA ASN A 18 -56.68 42.27 -30.83
C ASN A 18 -56.52 41.08 -29.89
N LEU A 19 -55.93 40.00 -30.40
CA LEU A 19 -55.36 38.94 -29.58
C LEU A 19 -54.26 39.56 -28.72
N GLN A 20 -54.40 39.44 -27.40
CA GLN A 20 -53.26 39.61 -26.51
C GLN A 20 -52.27 38.49 -26.84
N ALA A 21 -51.12 38.85 -27.42
CA ALA A 21 -50.00 37.94 -27.51
C ALA A 21 -49.52 37.67 -26.08
N GLN A 22 -49.92 36.53 -25.52
CA GLN A 22 -49.23 35.98 -24.37
C GLN A 22 -47.83 35.58 -24.84
N ASP A 23 -46.81 36.23 -24.30
CA ASP A 23 -45.45 35.69 -24.32
C ASP A 23 -45.49 34.36 -23.56
N LYS A 24 -45.64 33.25 -24.31
CA LYS A 24 -45.47 31.92 -23.75
C LYS A 24 -44.04 31.82 -23.23
N PRO A 25 -43.82 31.36 -21.98
CA PRO A 25 -42.50 30.97 -21.54
C PRO A 25 -41.90 30.00 -22.55
N GLN A 26 -40.73 30.32 -23.09
CA GLN A 26 -40.04 29.44 -24.02
C GLN A 26 -39.62 28.19 -23.24
N GLU A 27 -40.26 27.06 -23.52
CA GLU A 27 -39.97 25.79 -22.84
C GLU A 27 -38.48 25.47 -22.99
N LYS A 28 -37.77 25.39 -21.86
CA LYS A 28 -36.37 24.97 -21.86
C LYS A 28 -36.31 23.54 -22.41
N LYS A 29 -35.58 23.33 -23.52
CA LYS A 29 -35.26 21.99 -24.00
C LYS A 29 -34.61 21.19 -22.87
N ALA A 30 -34.92 19.91 -22.80
CA ALA A 30 -34.21 18.99 -21.92
C ALA A 30 -32.75 18.87 -22.37
N LYS A 31 -31.80 18.73 -21.43
CA LYS A 31 -30.37 18.65 -21.72
C LYS A 31 -29.81 17.26 -21.44
N ALA A 32 -28.90 16.79 -22.30
CA ALA A 32 -28.08 15.62 -22.03
C ALA A 32 -26.59 16.00 -22.06
N TYR A 33 -25.94 15.95 -20.90
CA TYR A 33 -24.49 16.03 -20.78
C TYR A 33 -23.91 14.65 -21.09
N MET A 34 -23.45 14.48 -22.33
CA MET A 34 -22.84 13.24 -22.84
C MET A 34 -21.36 13.25 -22.49
N VAL A 35 -21.03 12.59 -21.39
CA VAL A 35 -19.66 12.45 -20.86
C VAL A 35 -19.04 11.21 -21.50
N ALA A 36 -18.08 11.42 -22.41
CA ALA A 36 -17.41 10.33 -23.09
C ALA A 36 -16.26 9.80 -22.25
N ASP A 37 -16.26 8.52 -21.94
CA ASP A 37 -15.38 7.90 -20.94
C ASP A 37 -14.76 6.59 -21.48
N ALA A 38 -13.72 6.10 -20.80
CA ALA A 38 -13.24 4.74 -20.93
C ALA A 38 -12.66 4.30 -19.59
N HIS A 39 -13.55 4.01 -18.63
CA HIS A 39 -13.20 3.47 -17.32
C HIS A 39 -12.18 2.33 -17.47
N LEU A 40 -11.09 2.44 -16.71
CA LEU A 40 -9.95 1.54 -16.77
C LEU A 40 -9.57 1.13 -15.35
N ASP A 41 -9.81 -0.14 -15.05
CA ASP A 41 -9.41 -0.73 -13.79
C ASP A 41 -7.91 -0.96 -13.82
N THR A 42 -7.22 -0.44 -12.80
CA THR A 42 -5.76 -0.49 -12.73
C THR A 42 -5.27 -1.93 -12.70
N GLN A 43 -5.99 -2.79 -11.97
CA GLN A 43 -5.99 -4.23 -12.13
C GLN A 43 -7.33 -4.79 -11.60
N TRP A 44 -7.79 -5.91 -12.16
CA TRP A 44 -9.03 -6.57 -11.72
C TRP A 44 -9.05 -8.06 -12.11
N ASN A 45 -9.61 -8.40 -13.28
CA ASN A 45 -9.58 -9.75 -13.87
C ASN A 45 -8.28 -10.00 -14.69
N TRP A 46 -7.29 -9.15 -14.48
CA TRP A 46 -6.00 -9.06 -15.15
C TRP A 46 -5.02 -8.35 -14.21
N ASP A 47 -3.73 -8.42 -14.51
CA ASP A 47 -2.68 -7.76 -13.74
C ASP A 47 -2.23 -6.41 -14.33
N ILE A 48 -1.46 -5.67 -13.53
CA ILE A 48 -0.90 -4.36 -13.90
C ILE A 48 -0.02 -4.41 -15.17
N GLN A 49 0.64 -5.55 -15.43
CA GLN A 49 1.41 -5.78 -16.67
C GLN A 49 0.49 -5.77 -17.90
N THR A 50 -0.67 -6.41 -17.81
CA THR A 50 -1.72 -6.43 -18.84
C THR A 50 -2.32 -5.02 -19.04
N THR A 51 -2.61 -4.31 -17.94
CA THR A 51 -3.11 -2.92 -17.99
C THR A 51 -2.17 -2.02 -18.80
N ILE A 52 -0.86 -2.07 -18.53
CA ILE A 52 0.13 -1.25 -19.25
C ILE A 52 0.27 -1.67 -20.71
N LYS A 53 0.46 -2.98 -20.98
CA LYS A 53 0.74 -3.51 -22.33
C LYS A 53 -0.44 -3.36 -23.29
N GLU A 54 -1.66 -3.57 -22.82
CA GLU A 54 -2.86 -3.60 -23.67
C GLU A 54 -3.79 -2.41 -23.45
N TYR A 55 -4.20 -2.14 -22.22
CA TYR A 55 -5.33 -1.23 -21.97
C TYR A 55 -4.95 0.24 -21.98
N VAL A 56 -3.78 0.62 -21.43
CA VAL A 56 -3.21 1.97 -21.58
C VAL A 56 -2.94 2.27 -23.06
N TRP A 57 -2.33 1.34 -23.80
CA TRP A 57 -2.07 1.46 -25.24
C TRP A 57 -3.37 1.67 -26.04
N ASN A 58 -4.40 0.86 -25.78
CA ASN A 58 -5.69 0.95 -26.44
C ASN A 58 -6.41 2.28 -26.10
N THR A 59 -6.38 2.69 -24.83
CA THR A 59 -7.02 3.94 -24.38
C THR A 59 -6.42 5.14 -25.11
N LEU A 60 -5.10 5.22 -25.15
CA LEU A 60 -4.37 6.32 -25.75
C LEU A 60 -4.57 6.37 -27.28
N ASN A 61 -4.25 5.29 -28.00
CA ASN A 61 -4.24 5.31 -29.47
C ASN A 61 -5.64 5.43 -30.09
N GLN A 62 -6.65 4.77 -29.50
CA GLN A 62 -8.01 4.82 -30.04
C GLN A 62 -8.61 6.23 -29.85
N ASN A 63 -8.42 6.87 -28.69
CA ASN A 63 -8.90 8.24 -28.48
C ASN A 63 -8.15 9.26 -29.33
N LEU A 64 -6.83 9.14 -29.52
CA LEU A 64 -6.09 9.98 -30.46
C LEU A 64 -6.64 9.85 -31.90
N PHE A 65 -7.07 8.67 -32.34
CA PHE A 65 -7.76 8.52 -33.64
C PHE A 65 -9.12 9.25 -33.69
N LEU A 66 -9.92 9.18 -32.62
CA LEU A 66 -11.22 9.86 -32.54
C LEU A 66 -11.09 11.39 -32.48
N LEU A 67 -10.17 11.88 -31.65
CA LEU A 67 -9.90 13.31 -31.42
C LEU A 67 -9.43 14.02 -32.70
N ARG A 68 -8.58 13.35 -33.50
CA ARG A 68 -8.17 13.81 -34.84
C ARG A 68 -9.30 13.85 -35.87
N LYS A 69 -10.39 13.09 -35.67
CA LYS A 69 -11.43 12.84 -36.70
C LYS A 69 -12.76 13.56 -36.46
N TYR A 70 -13.16 13.74 -35.20
CA TYR A 70 -14.46 14.28 -34.82
C TYR A 70 -14.25 15.56 -33.99
N PRO A 71 -14.54 16.77 -34.52
CA PRO A 71 -14.10 18.02 -33.89
C PRO A 71 -14.84 18.37 -32.59
N ASN A 72 -16.06 17.87 -32.37
CA ASN A 72 -16.84 18.12 -31.16
C ASN A 72 -16.68 16.99 -30.12
N TYR A 73 -15.87 15.97 -30.40
CA TYR A 73 -15.59 14.90 -29.45
C TYR A 73 -14.75 15.44 -28.28
N VAL A 74 -15.27 15.27 -27.07
CA VAL A 74 -14.56 15.50 -25.80
C VAL A 74 -14.46 14.14 -25.12
N PHE A 75 -13.24 13.74 -24.78
CA PHE A 75 -12.94 12.53 -24.01
C PHE A 75 -12.61 12.91 -22.56
N ASN A 76 -13.01 12.08 -21.61
CA ASN A 76 -12.81 12.24 -20.18
C ASN A 76 -12.02 11.02 -19.69
N PHE A 77 -10.96 11.24 -18.92
CA PHE A 77 -10.12 10.14 -18.46
C PHE A 77 -9.39 10.44 -17.15
N GLU A 78 -9.22 9.41 -16.33
CA GLU A 78 -8.92 9.49 -14.90
C GLU A 78 -7.61 8.80 -14.48
N GLY A 79 -7.09 9.20 -13.31
CA GLY A 79 -5.96 8.55 -12.63
C GLY A 79 -4.58 8.99 -13.16
N GLY A 80 -3.90 9.85 -12.39
CA GLY A 80 -2.52 10.28 -12.65
C GLY A 80 -1.52 9.15 -12.95
N VAL A 81 -1.68 7.98 -12.34
CA VAL A 81 -0.83 6.80 -12.59
C VAL A 81 -0.94 6.30 -14.03
N LYS A 82 -2.15 6.29 -14.61
CA LYS A 82 -2.37 5.87 -16.00
C LYS A 82 -1.70 6.85 -16.97
N TYR A 83 -1.75 8.15 -16.67
CA TYR A 83 -1.00 9.18 -17.40
C TYR A 83 0.53 9.07 -17.21
N ALA A 84 1.01 8.52 -16.10
CA ALA A 84 2.44 8.24 -15.90
C ALA A 84 2.90 7.05 -16.76
N TRP A 85 2.14 5.97 -16.84
CA TRP A 85 2.44 4.85 -17.75
C TRP A 85 2.35 5.26 -19.23
N MET A 86 1.43 6.15 -19.61
CA MET A 86 1.42 6.73 -20.97
C MET A 86 2.71 7.49 -21.27
N LYS A 87 3.26 8.23 -20.30
CA LYS A 87 4.52 8.96 -20.42
C LYS A 87 5.74 8.03 -20.50
N GLU A 88 5.74 6.98 -19.68
CA GLU A 88 6.84 6.02 -19.54
C GLU A 88 6.95 5.10 -20.76
N TYR A 89 5.87 4.39 -21.12
CA TYR A 89 5.89 3.35 -22.15
C TYR A 89 5.50 3.84 -23.56
N TYR A 90 4.77 4.97 -23.65
CA TYR A 90 4.23 5.48 -24.93
C TYR A 90 4.52 6.99 -25.17
N PRO A 91 5.76 7.47 -24.98
CA PRO A 91 6.09 8.90 -24.93
C PRO A 91 5.69 9.69 -26.20
N ALA A 92 5.79 9.08 -27.38
CA ALA A 92 5.42 9.75 -28.64
C ALA A 92 3.91 10.05 -28.73
N GLN A 93 3.07 9.12 -28.27
CA GLN A 93 1.62 9.27 -28.20
C GLN A 93 1.20 10.18 -27.04
N TYR A 94 1.95 10.16 -25.94
CA TYR A 94 1.76 11.04 -24.78
C TYR A 94 1.93 12.52 -25.14
N GLU A 95 2.94 12.87 -25.94
CA GLU A 95 3.09 14.25 -26.43
C GLU A 95 1.99 14.66 -27.43
N GLU A 96 1.43 13.74 -28.25
CA GLU A 96 0.25 14.05 -29.06
C GLU A 96 -1.00 14.30 -28.18
N MET A 97 -1.19 13.50 -27.14
CA MET A 97 -2.28 13.64 -26.17
C MET A 97 -2.22 14.98 -25.43
N LYS A 98 -1.03 15.47 -25.08
CA LYS A 98 -0.86 16.76 -24.37
C LYS A 98 -1.41 17.95 -25.14
N GLU A 99 -1.32 17.97 -26.47
CA GLU A 99 -1.94 19.03 -27.28
C GLU A 99 -3.47 18.95 -27.27
N PHE A 100 -4.08 17.77 -27.08
CA PHE A 100 -5.53 17.61 -26.87
C PHE A 100 -5.98 17.96 -25.45
N ILE A 101 -5.14 17.77 -24.43
CA ILE A 101 -5.39 18.27 -23.07
C ILE A 101 -5.40 19.81 -23.07
N LYS A 102 -4.36 20.40 -23.65
CA LYS A 102 -4.17 21.84 -23.80
C LYS A 102 -5.27 22.55 -24.60
N ASN A 103 -5.97 21.84 -25.51
CA ASN A 103 -7.16 22.36 -26.21
C ASN A 103 -8.50 21.95 -25.58
N GLY A 104 -8.49 21.31 -24.41
CA GLY A 104 -9.69 21.00 -23.61
C GLY A 104 -10.53 19.84 -24.14
N ARG A 105 -10.03 19.07 -25.11
CA ARG A 105 -10.78 17.95 -25.74
C ARG A 105 -10.39 16.58 -25.21
N TRP A 106 -9.22 16.46 -24.61
CA TRP A 106 -8.93 15.42 -23.64
C TRP A 106 -9.03 16.07 -22.25
N HIS A 107 -10.09 15.78 -21.51
CA HIS A 107 -10.31 16.32 -20.17
C HIS A 107 -9.80 15.35 -19.10
N ILE A 108 -9.12 15.91 -18.09
CA ILE A 108 -8.64 15.16 -16.94
C ILE A 108 -9.76 15.14 -15.90
N SER A 109 -10.48 14.03 -15.87
CA SER A 109 -11.57 13.77 -14.93
C SER A 109 -11.04 13.06 -13.70
N GLY A 110 -11.58 13.36 -12.52
CA GLY A 110 -11.09 12.80 -11.28
C GLY A 110 -9.76 13.43 -10.86
N SER A 111 -9.77 14.05 -9.69
CA SER A 111 -8.64 14.84 -9.19
C SER A 111 -7.49 14.03 -8.60
N SER A 112 -7.47 12.71 -8.76
CA SER A 112 -6.64 11.76 -8.01
C SER A 112 -5.49 11.13 -8.81
N TRP A 113 -4.50 10.60 -8.08
CA TRP A 113 -3.44 9.74 -8.62
C TRP A 113 -4.00 8.41 -9.14
N ASP A 114 -5.02 7.85 -8.49
CA ASP A 114 -5.87 6.79 -9.09
C ASP A 114 -7.34 6.81 -8.57
N ALA A 115 -8.21 6.04 -9.23
CA ALA A 115 -9.64 5.83 -8.90
C ALA A 115 -9.80 4.89 -7.68
N THR A 116 -9.35 5.39 -6.54
CA THR A 116 -9.29 4.76 -5.22
C THR A 116 -10.65 4.54 -4.56
N ASP A 117 -10.76 3.50 -3.73
CA ASP A 117 -11.94 3.25 -2.89
C ASP A 117 -12.27 4.44 -1.95
N ALA A 118 -13.56 4.64 -1.67
CA ALA A 118 -14.06 5.80 -0.94
C ALA A 118 -14.37 5.54 0.56
N LEU A 119 -13.98 4.38 1.12
CA LEU A 119 -14.41 3.92 2.45
C LEU A 119 -13.24 3.41 3.33
N ILE A 120 -12.33 2.62 2.75
CA ILE A 120 -11.23 1.92 3.44
C ILE A 120 -9.97 2.80 3.61
N PRO A 121 -9.49 3.57 2.62
CA PRO A 121 -8.40 4.51 2.83
C PRO A 121 -8.72 5.51 3.95
N SER A 122 -7.74 5.86 4.77
CA SER A 122 -7.92 6.96 5.71
C SER A 122 -8.14 8.28 4.97
N PRO A 123 -8.87 9.25 5.56
CA PRO A 123 -9.08 10.55 4.94
C PRO A 123 -7.79 11.31 4.55
N GLU A 124 -6.67 11.09 5.26
CA GLU A 124 -5.39 11.67 4.85
C GLU A 124 -4.83 11.01 3.59
N SER A 125 -4.94 9.68 3.43
CA SER A 125 -4.52 9.00 2.20
C SER A 125 -5.36 9.41 0.99
N PHE A 126 -6.68 9.55 1.16
CA PHE A 126 -7.56 10.05 0.10
C PHE A 126 -7.16 11.49 -0.32
N ILE A 127 -6.77 12.32 0.65
CA ILE A 127 -6.21 13.65 0.43
C ILE A 127 -4.84 13.59 -0.27
N ARG A 128 -3.95 12.64 0.09
CA ARG A 128 -2.66 12.43 -0.62
C ARG A 128 -2.90 12.04 -2.06
N ASN A 129 -3.85 11.13 -2.31
CA ASN A 129 -4.24 10.70 -3.64
C ASN A 129 -4.65 11.90 -4.52
N ILE A 130 -5.50 12.80 -4.00
CA ILE A 130 -5.85 14.07 -4.69
C ILE A 130 -4.63 14.99 -4.87
N THR A 131 -3.80 15.14 -3.82
CA THR A 131 -2.64 16.06 -3.85
C THR A 131 -1.57 15.62 -4.86
N LEU A 132 -1.31 14.31 -4.94
CA LEU A 132 -0.37 13.70 -5.88
C LEU A 132 -0.89 13.76 -7.33
N GLY A 133 -2.19 13.52 -7.54
CA GLY A 133 -2.88 13.68 -8.82
C GLY A 133 -2.81 15.13 -9.32
N GLN A 134 -3.37 16.08 -8.57
CA GLN A 134 -3.37 17.50 -8.94
C GLN A 134 -1.95 18.07 -9.12
N THR A 135 -0.97 17.62 -8.33
CA THR A 135 0.43 18.08 -8.50
C THR A 135 1.06 17.49 -9.76
N TYR A 136 0.76 16.24 -10.13
CA TYR A 136 1.17 15.69 -11.43
C TYR A 136 0.50 16.46 -12.58
N TYR A 137 -0.81 16.72 -12.51
CA TYR A 137 -1.55 17.45 -13.55
C TYR A 137 -1.04 18.90 -13.73
N ARG A 138 -0.77 19.61 -12.64
CA ARG A 138 -0.15 20.95 -12.68
C ARG A 138 1.21 20.93 -13.38
N ASN A 139 2.06 19.96 -13.05
CA ASN A 139 3.45 19.91 -13.51
C ASN A 139 3.59 19.45 -14.97
N GLU A 140 2.83 18.44 -15.40
CA GLU A 140 2.93 17.86 -16.75
C GLU A 140 2.05 18.54 -17.80
N PHE A 141 0.89 19.06 -17.36
CA PHE A 141 -0.18 19.52 -18.27
C PHE A 141 -0.59 20.98 -18.06
N GLY A 142 -0.22 21.61 -16.93
CA GLY A 142 -0.59 23.00 -16.62
C GLY A 142 -2.07 23.21 -16.32
N VAL A 143 -2.79 22.14 -15.95
CA VAL A 143 -4.23 22.17 -15.61
C VAL A 143 -4.49 21.47 -14.28
N GLU A 144 -5.66 21.74 -13.68
CA GLU A 144 -6.18 21.06 -12.50
C GLU A 144 -7.57 20.48 -12.84
N SER A 145 -7.91 19.31 -12.30
CA SER A 145 -9.29 18.79 -12.36
C SER A 145 -10.17 19.45 -11.29
N THR A 146 -11.49 19.33 -11.38
CA THR A 146 -12.41 19.95 -10.38
C THR A 146 -13.45 19.00 -9.78
N ASP A 147 -13.42 17.72 -10.13
CA ASP A 147 -14.36 16.71 -9.66
C ASP A 147 -13.72 15.47 -9.02
N ILE A 148 -14.56 14.69 -8.33
CA ILE A 148 -14.32 13.29 -7.98
C ILE A 148 -15.14 12.42 -8.94
N PHE A 149 -14.45 11.86 -9.93
CA PHE A 149 -15.00 10.91 -10.88
C PHE A 149 -14.76 9.50 -10.34
N LEU A 150 -15.82 8.77 -9.97
CA LEU A 150 -15.73 7.39 -9.46
C LEU A 150 -16.95 6.60 -9.97
N PRO A 151 -16.96 6.19 -11.24
CA PRO A 151 -18.16 5.60 -11.86
C PRO A 151 -18.62 4.32 -11.16
N ASP A 152 -17.71 3.44 -10.71
CA ASP A 152 -18.08 2.08 -10.25
C ASP A 152 -17.77 1.73 -8.78
N CYS A 153 -17.14 2.61 -7.99
CA CYS A 153 -16.71 2.29 -6.60
C CYS A 153 -17.85 1.90 -5.64
N PHE A 154 -17.51 1.07 -4.65
CA PHE A 154 -18.43 0.22 -3.88
C PHE A 154 -19.08 0.91 -2.65
N GLY A 155 -19.57 2.14 -2.86
CA GLY A 155 -20.22 2.98 -1.85
C GLY A 155 -19.37 4.16 -1.43
N PHE A 156 -19.99 5.16 -0.78
CA PHE A 156 -19.35 6.46 -0.55
C PHE A 156 -19.65 7.02 0.85
N GLY A 157 -18.60 7.40 1.57
CA GLY A 157 -18.67 7.82 2.96
C GLY A 157 -19.10 9.28 3.15
N TRP A 158 -19.74 9.60 4.28
CA TRP A 158 -20.19 10.97 4.63
C TRP A 158 -19.04 11.98 4.81
N THR A 159 -17.80 11.50 4.90
CA THR A 159 -16.58 12.32 4.90
C THR A 159 -16.15 12.78 3.51
N LEU A 160 -16.62 12.15 2.42
CA LEU A 160 -16.14 12.44 1.07
C LEU A 160 -16.44 13.87 0.61
N PRO A 161 -17.62 14.48 0.86
CA PRO A 161 -17.85 15.91 0.55
C PRO A 161 -16.95 16.86 1.35
N THR A 162 -16.63 16.52 2.60
CA THR A 162 -15.71 17.29 3.46
C THR A 162 -14.30 17.26 2.90
N ILE A 163 -13.82 16.07 2.49
CA ILE A 163 -12.50 15.90 1.85
C ILE A 163 -12.46 16.64 0.50
N ALA A 164 -13.49 16.48 -0.33
CA ALA A 164 -13.60 17.08 -1.65
C ALA A 164 -13.58 18.62 -1.58
N ALA A 165 -14.47 19.20 -0.76
CA ALA A 165 -14.55 20.65 -0.58
C ALA A 165 -13.27 21.22 0.05
N HIS A 166 -12.65 20.52 1.01
CA HIS A 166 -11.34 20.91 1.54
C HIS A 166 -10.25 20.89 0.48
N CYS A 167 -10.30 19.99 -0.51
CA CYS A 167 -9.40 19.96 -1.67
C CYS A 167 -9.82 20.89 -2.83
N GLY A 168 -10.79 21.79 -2.62
CA GLY A 168 -11.26 22.73 -3.63
C GLY A 168 -12.12 22.11 -4.75
N LEU A 169 -12.51 20.84 -4.62
CA LEU A 169 -13.30 20.12 -5.62
C LEU A 169 -14.78 20.47 -5.48
N ILE A 170 -15.47 20.63 -6.61
CA ILE A 170 -16.83 21.18 -6.65
C ILE A 170 -17.91 20.12 -6.82
N GLY A 171 -17.59 18.97 -7.43
CA GLY A 171 -18.58 17.95 -7.76
C GLY A 171 -18.08 16.51 -7.68
N PHE A 172 -19.04 15.59 -7.74
CA PHE A 172 -18.83 14.14 -7.67
C PHE A 172 -19.82 13.42 -8.61
N SER A 173 -19.35 12.43 -9.36
CA SER A 173 -20.18 11.63 -10.27
C SER A 173 -19.94 10.13 -10.16
N SER A 174 -21.02 9.36 -10.12
CA SER A 174 -21.01 7.89 -10.08
C SER A 174 -22.27 7.28 -10.71
N GLN A 175 -22.19 6.02 -11.17
CA GLN A 175 -23.38 5.22 -11.52
C GLN A 175 -23.75 4.18 -10.46
N LYS A 176 -22.81 3.78 -9.58
CA LYS A 176 -22.93 2.53 -8.79
C LYS A 176 -24.16 2.52 -7.87
N LEU A 177 -24.62 3.70 -7.46
CA LEU A 177 -25.85 3.91 -6.68
C LEU A 177 -27.10 3.26 -7.30
N ASP A 178 -27.16 3.11 -8.62
CA ASP A 178 -28.30 2.48 -9.33
C ASP A 178 -28.30 0.94 -9.23
N TRP A 179 -27.18 0.33 -8.81
CA TRP A 179 -27.06 -1.13 -8.70
C TRP A 179 -27.83 -1.69 -7.49
N ARG A 180 -27.97 -0.90 -6.40
CA ARG A 180 -28.58 -1.31 -5.11
C ARG A 180 -29.77 -2.26 -5.25
N ASN A 181 -29.81 -3.33 -4.45
CA ASN A 181 -30.89 -4.31 -4.53
C ASN A 181 -32.21 -3.74 -3.99
N ASN A 182 -32.14 -2.93 -2.93
CA ASN A 182 -33.29 -2.41 -2.19
C ASN A 182 -33.39 -0.87 -2.27
N PRO A 183 -34.57 -0.29 -1.99
CA PRO A 183 -34.69 1.15 -1.76
C PRO A 183 -33.80 1.63 -0.61
N PHE A 184 -33.16 2.77 -0.82
CA PHE A 184 -32.22 3.40 0.11
C PHE A 184 -32.80 4.68 0.75
N TYR A 185 -33.57 5.46 -0.03
CA TYR A 185 -34.15 6.73 0.41
C TYR A 185 -35.63 6.80 -0.02
N GLY A 186 -36.54 6.56 0.93
CA GLY A 186 -37.94 6.28 0.62
C GLY A 186 -38.06 5.09 -0.33
N ASP A 187 -38.87 5.20 -1.38
CA ASP A 187 -39.02 4.17 -2.41
C ASP A 187 -37.91 4.20 -3.49
N SER A 188 -36.83 4.97 -3.30
CA SER A 188 -35.78 5.20 -4.30
C SER A 188 -34.42 4.60 -3.92
N LYS A 189 -33.61 4.19 -4.92
CA LYS A 189 -32.21 3.73 -4.73
C LYS A 189 -31.22 4.84 -4.39
N HIS A 190 -31.62 6.11 -4.57
CA HIS A 190 -30.77 7.29 -4.44
C HIS A 190 -31.59 8.47 -3.89
N PRO A 191 -31.02 9.37 -3.06
CA PRO A 191 -31.79 10.49 -2.48
C PRO A 191 -32.25 11.50 -3.53
N PHE A 192 -31.47 11.67 -4.60
CA PHE A 192 -31.78 12.44 -5.81
C PHE A 192 -30.86 12.00 -6.94
N LEU A 193 -31.11 12.48 -8.16
CA LEU A 193 -30.22 12.28 -9.32
C LEU A 193 -29.23 13.44 -9.52
N ILE A 194 -29.64 14.67 -9.17
CA ILE A 194 -28.84 15.89 -9.25
C ILE A 194 -29.18 16.73 -8.02
N GLY A 195 -28.17 17.18 -7.28
CA GLY A 195 -28.35 17.91 -6.01
C GLY A 195 -27.03 18.15 -5.28
N LEU A 196 -27.10 18.61 -4.03
CA LEU A 196 -25.93 18.85 -3.17
C LEU A 196 -25.79 17.72 -2.14
N TRP A 197 -24.61 17.11 -2.09
CA TRP A 197 -24.24 16.15 -1.06
C TRP A 197 -23.37 16.84 -0.01
N LYS A 198 -23.85 16.81 1.24
CA LYS A 198 -23.28 17.48 2.40
C LYS A 198 -22.47 16.50 3.25
N GLY A 199 -21.30 16.95 3.71
CA GLY A 199 -20.38 16.18 4.54
C GLY A 199 -20.51 16.43 6.04
N VAL A 200 -19.77 15.64 6.83
CA VAL A 200 -19.76 15.66 8.31
C VAL A 200 -19.50 17.04 8.94
N ASP A 201 -18.74 17.91 8.28
CA ASP A 201 -18.40 19.26 8.72
C ASP A 201 -19.42 20.34 8.30
N GLY A 202 -20.36 19.97 7.42
CA GLY A 202 -21.31 20.88 6.80
C GLY A 202 -20.91 21.46 5.45
N SER A 203 -19.71 21.17 4.94
CA SER A 203 -19.34 21.48 3.54
C SER A 203 -20.19 20.67 2.55
N SER A 204 -20.27 21.11 1.30
CA SER A 204 -21.09 20.42 0.28
C SER A 204 -20.52 20.54 -1.12
N ILE A 205 -20.64 19.45 -1.88
CA ILE A 205 -20.32 19.35 -3.31
C ILE A 205 -21.59 18.98 -4.09
N MET A 206 -21.60 19.22 -5.41
CA MET A 206 -22.71 18.79 -6.26
C MET A 206 -22.55 17.33 -6.70
N LEU A 207 -23.56 16.50 -6.46
CA LEU A 207 -23.58 15.10 -6.87
C LEU A 207 -24.38 14.94 -8.17
N ALA A 208 -23.81 14.19 -9.13
CA ALA A 208 -24.46 13.75 -10.35
C ALA A 208 -24.56 12.22 -10.39
N HIS A 209 -25.79 11.70 -10.47
CA HIS A 209 -26.03 10.31 -10.83
C HIS A 209 -25.88 10.14 -12.34
N GLY A 210 -24.82 9.45 -12.74
CA GLY A 210 -24.58 9.06 -14.13
C GLY A 210 -25.12 7.67 -14.43
N TYR A 211 -25.27 7.35 -15.72
CA TYR A 211 -25.83 6.07 -16.15
C TYR A 211 -24.93 5.35 -17.17
N ASP A 212 -24.55 4.10 -16.90
CA ASP A 212 -24.07 3.08 -17.85
C ASP A 212 -22.87 3.58 -18.69
N TYR A 213 -21.66 3.48 -18.10
CA TYR A 213 -20.39 3.92 -18.70
C TYR A 213 -19.96 3.08 -19.89
N GLY A 214 -20.23 1.77 -19.88
CA GLY A 214 -20.03 0.89 -21.03
C GLY A 214 -20.93 1.19 -22.25
N ARG A 215 -21.76 2.24 -22.21
CA ARG A 215 -22.78 2.51 -23.22
C ARG A 215 -22.20 2.77 -24.60
N ARG A 216 -22.65 1.95 -25.54
CA ARG A 216 -22.49 2.14 -26.98
C ARG A 216 -23.79 2.65 -27.63
N TRP A 217 -23.69 3.57 -28.58
CA TRP A 217 -24.81 4.04 -29.42
C TRP A 217 -24.67 3.57 -30.88
N ARG A 218 -25.75 3.68 -31.65
CA ARG A 218 -25.90 3.04 -32.97
C ARG A 218 -25.94 4.02 -34.15
N ASP A 219 -25.10 5.07 -34.11
CA ASP A 219 -24.96 6.05 -35.20
C ASP A 219 -26.27 6.81 -35.51
N GLU A 220 -26.99 7.16 -34.46
CA GLU A 220 -28.34 7.75 -34.43
C GLU A 220 -28.33 9.22 -34.00
N ASP A 221 -29.39 9.96 -34.30
CA ASP A 221 -29.56 11.34 -33.83
C ASP A 221 -30.04 11.37 -32.37
N LEU A 222 -29.10 11.61 -31.44
CA LEU A 222 -29.39 11.63 -30.01
C LEU A 222 -30.34 12.77 -29.59
N SER A 223 -30.50 13.85 -30.37
CA SER A 223 -31.46 14.92 -30.05
C SER A 223 -32.91 14.42 -30.00
N LYS A 224 -33.16 13.25 -30.61
CA LYS A 224 -34.45 12.56 -30.71
C LYS A 224 -34.48 11.22 -29.94
N ASN A 225 -33.44 10.89 -29.17
CA ASN A 225 -33.39 9.63 -28.42
C ASN A 225 -34.39 9.64 -27.25
N ARG A 226 -35.35 8.71 -27.26
CA ARG A 226 -36.42 8.62 -26.25
C ARG A 226 -35.90 8.28 -24.86
N GLN A 227 -34.92 7.40 -24.73
CA GLN A 227 -34.35 7.01 -23.44
C GLN A 227 -33.67 8.19 -22.75
N LEU A 228 -32.93 9.02 -23.48
CA LEU A 228 -32.33 10.24 -22.92
C LEU A 228 -33.39 11.25 -22.46
N LEU A 229 -34.49 11.39 -23.21
CA LEU A 229 -35.61 12.25 -22.84
C LEU A 229 -36.33 11.74 -21.58
N GLU A 230 -36.63 10.44 -21.53
CA GLU A 230 -37.22 9.76 -20.37
C GLU A 230 -36.34 9.83 -19.12
N LEU A 231 -35.01 9.73 -19.26
CA LEU A 231 -34.07 9.90 -18.16
C LEU A 231 -34.01 11.36 -17.69
N SER A 232 -34.00 12.32 -18.61
CA SER A 232 -33.93 13.75 -18.27
C SER A 232 -35.13 14.23 -17.44
N GLY A 233 -36.33 13.69 -17.71
CA GLY A 233 -37.55 13.98 -16.97
C GLY A 233 -37.66 13.33 -15.58
N ARG A 234 -36.64 12.59 -15.11
CA ARG A 234 -36.63 11.97 -13.76
C ARG A 234 -36.25 12.95 -12.64
N ASN A 235 -35.90 14.20 -12.96
CA ASN A 235 -35.57 15.26 -12.03
C ASN A 235 -36.17 16.60 -12.50
N PRO A 236 -36.40 17.57 -11.60
CA PRO A 236 -37.10 18.82 -11.94
C PRO A 236 -36.32 19.75 -12.90
N PHE A 237 -35.07 19.44 -13.23
CA PHE A 237 -34.23 20.28 -14.08
C PHE A 237 -34.34 19.93 -15.58
N ASN A 238 -34.97 18.79 -15.93
CA ASN A 238 -34.97 18.21 -17.28
C ASN A 238 -33.54 17.95 -17.81
N ILE A 239 -32.65 17.47 -16.95
CA ILE A 239 -31.24 17.19 -17.26
C ILE A 239 -30.96 15.70 -17.11
N VAL A 240 -30.17 15.11 -18.01
CA VAL A 240 -29.51 13.82 -17.77
C VAL A 240 -27.99 13.96 -17.87
N TYR A 241 -27.28 13.46 -16.85
CA TYR A 241 -25.84 13.23 -16.89
C TYR A 241 -25.63 11.80 -17.41
N ARG A 242 -24.90 11.65 -18.53
CA ARG A 242 -24.91 10.40 -19.29
C ARG A 242 -23.50 10.01 -19.74
N TYR A 243 -22.96 8.98 -19.10
CA TYR A 243 -21.75 8.31 -19.57
C TYR A 243 -22.00 7.61 -20.91
N TYR A 244 -20.96 7.53 -21.73
CA TYR A 244 -20.85 6.61 -22.86
C TYR A 244 -19.38 6.31 -23.18
N GLY A 245 -19.04 5.05 -23.39
CA GLY A 245 -17.65 4.65 -23.23
C GLY A 245 -17.39 3.18 -23.45
N THR A 246 -16.18 2.75 -23.10
CA THR A 246 -15.92 1.35 -22.74
C THR A 246 -16.00 1.23 -21.21
N GLY A 247 -16.23 0.02 -20.72
CA GLY A 247 -16.08 -0.30 -19.31
C GLY A 247 -14.85 -1.15 -19.05
N ASP A 248 -14.33 -1.01 -17.83
CA ASP A 248 -13.44 -1.94 -17.14
C ASP A 248 -12.01 -1.98 -17.74
N THR A 249 -11.90 -2.25 -19.04
CA THR A 249 -10.66 -2.45 -19.81
C THR A 249 -10.17 -1.22 -20.60
N GLY A 250 -10.71 -0.03 -20.32
CA GLY A 250 -10.34 1.20 -21.03
C GLY A 250 -10.61 1.17 -22.54
N GLY A 251 -9.73 1.76 -23.36
CA GLY A 251 -9.97 1.91 -24.79
C GLY A 251 -10.78 3.18 -25.09
N SER A 252 -11.82 3.09 -25.91
CA SER A 252 -12.57 4.29 -26.36
C SER A 252 -14.06 4.06 -26.66
N PRO A 253 -14.88 5.13 -26.63
CA PRO A 253 -16.19 5.17 -27.28
C PRO A 253 -16.13 4.76 -28.76
N ASN A 254 -16.89 3.74 -29.15
CA ASN A 254 -16.82 3.25 -30.53
C ASN A 254 -17.28 4.30 -31.57
N LEU A 255 -16.88 4.12 -32.83
CA LEU A 255 -17.14 5.08 -33.93
C LEU A 255 -18.63 5.41 -34.13
N ALA A 256 -19.54 4.47 -33.85
CA ALA A 256 -20.98 4.71 -33.94
C ALA A 256 -21.48 5.62 -32.80
N SER A 257 -20.84 5.55 -31.63
CA SER A 257 -21.15 6.35 -30.45
C SER A 257 -20.72 7.80 -30.60
N VAL A 258 -19.48 8.04 -31.06
CA VAL A 258 -19.01 9.42 -31.33
C VAL A 258 -19.81 10.05 -32.47
N ARG A 259 -20.16 9.29 -33.53
CA ARG A 259 -21.06 9.80 -34.57
C ARG A 259 -22.48 10.08 -34.08
N SER A 260 -23.00 9.32 -33.12
CA SER A 260 -24.29 9.60 -32.48
C SER A 260 -24.30 10.96 -31.76
N VAL A 261 -23.24 11.29 -31.02
CA VAL A 261 -23.10 12.58 -30.33
C VAL A 261 -22.87 13.72 -31.34
N GLU A 262 -21.99 13.55 -32.32
CA GLU A 262 -21.77 14.49 -33.43
C GLU A 262 -23.04 14.77 -34.26
N LYS A 263 -23.98 13.82 -34.34
CA LYS A 263 -25.32 14.01 -34.93
C LYS A 263 -26.24 14.76 -33.97
N GLY A 264 -26.32 14.34 -32.71
CA GLY A 264 -27.18 14.94 -31.70
C GLY A 264 -26.89 16.43 -31.46
N ILE A 265 -25.62 16.84 -31.43
CA ILE A 265 -25.20 18.25 -31.30
C ILE A 265 -25.75 19.12 -32.45
N LYS A 266 -25.94 18.53 -33.64
CA LYS A 266 -26.45 19.20 -34.85
C LYS A 266 -27.93 18.90 -35.10
N GLY A 267 -28.60 18.22 -34.17
CA GLY A 267 -29.99 17.78 -34.28
C GLY A 267 -30.98 18.86 -33.84
N ASP A 268 -32.18 18.81 -34.42
CA ASP A 268 -33.29 19.73 -34.15
C ASP A 268 -34.27 19.23 -33.08
N GLY A 269 -34.08 18.00 -32.57
CA GLY A 269 -34.99 17.31 -31.65
C GLY A 269 -35.20 17.95 -30.27
N PRO A 270 -36.08 17.37 -29.42
CA PRO A 270 -36.44 17.95 -28.12
C PRO A 270 -35.28 18.04 -27.11
N LEU A 271 -34.21 17.26 -27.29
CA LEU A 271 -33.01 17.31 -26.44
C LEU A 271 -31.94 18.23 -27.03
N GLU A 272 -31.35 19.04 -26.16
CA GLU A 272 -30.05 19.67 -26.36
C GLU A 272 -28.94 18.68 -25.96
N ILE A 273 -28.09 18.29 -26.91
CA ILE A 273 -27.01 17.31 -26.70
C ILE A 273 -25.69 18.05 -26.57
N ILE A 274 -24.99 17.82 -25.45
CA ILE A 274 -23.71 18.46 -25.13
C ILE A 274 -22.66 17.35 -25.01
N SER A 275 -21.60 17.36 -25.83
CA SER A 275 -20.40 16.55 -25.52
C SER A 275 -19.64 17.27 -24.42
N ALA A 276 -19.64 16.71 -23.22
CA ALA A 276 -19.29 17.43 -22.00
C ALA A 276 -17.93 16.99 -21.44
N THR A 277 -17.24 17.91 -20.76
CA THR A 277 -16.32 17.52 -19.69
C THR A 277 -17.13 16.96 -18.52
N SER A 278 -16.57 16.03 -17.75
CA SER A 278 -17.23 15.45 -16.58
C SER A 278 -17.70 16.52 -15.59
N ASP A 279 -16.94 17.60 -15.47
CA ASP A 279 -17.18 18.70 -14.55
C ASP A 279 -18.04 19.87 -15.09
N GLN A 280 -18.43 19.86 -16.38
CA GLN A 280 -19.15 20.99 -17.01
C GLN A 280 -20.47 21.30 -16.28
N MET A 281 -21.26 20.28 -15.97
CA MET A 281 -22.56 20.47 -15.28
C MET A 281 -22.37 21.06 -13.88
N PHE A 282 -21.28 20.72 -13.18
CA PHE A 282 -21.00 21.29 -11.86
C PHE A 282 -20.64 22.78 -11.96
N LYS A 283 -19.87 23.15 -12.99
CA LYS A 283 -19.53 24.56 -13.30
C LYS A 283 -20.76 25.37 -13.69
N ASP A 284 -21.69 24.79 -14.46
CA ASP A 284 -22.91 25.47 -14.92
C ASP A 284 -23.89 25.85 -13.78
N PHE A 285 -23.77 25.20 -12.61
CA PHE A 285 -24.54 25.51 -11.40
C PHE A 285 -23.73 26.30 -10.33
N MET A 286 -22.48 26.66 -10.59
CA MET A 286 -21.65 27.38 -9.61
C MET A 286 -21.88 28.91 -9.66
N PRO A 287 -21.98 29.59 -8.50
CA PRO A 287 -21.96 29.07 -7.15
C PRO A 287 -23.34 28.53 -6.70
N TYR A 288 -23.37 27.32 -6.10
CA TYR A 288 -24.60 26.58 -5.76
C TYR A 288 -25.64 27.34 -4.92
N LYS A 289 -25.23 28.35 -4.14
CA LYS A 289 -26.14 29.26 -3.42
C LYS A 289 -27.13 30.02 -4.32
N ASN A 290 -26.86 30.11 -5.62
CA ASN A 290 -27.74 30.71 -6.62
C ASN A 290 -28.88 29.74 -7.03
N HIS A 291 -28.80 28.47 -6.63
CA HIS A 291 -29.70 27.39 -7.01
C HIS A 291 -30.36 26.74 -5.76
N PRO A 292 -31.20 27.49 -5.01
CA PRO A 292 -31.93 26.97 -3.85
C PRO A 292 -32.93 25.85 -4.19
N GLU A 293 -33.18 25.60 -5.48
CA GLU A 293 -33.94 24.45 -5.99
C GLU A 293 -33.18 23.11 -5.98
N LEU A 294 -31.86 23.09 -5.73
CA LEU A 294 -31.10 21.85 -5.61
C LEU A 294 -31.47 21.11 -4.31
N PRO A 295 -31.88 19.83 -4.37
CA PRO A 295 -32.12 19.03 -3.17
C PRO A 295 -30.79 18.78 -2.43
N VAL A 296 -30.84 18.69 -1.10
CA VAL A 296 -29.67 18.46 -0.25
C VAL A 296 -29.80 17.10 0.46
N PHE A 297 -28.73 16.32 0.48
CA PHE A 297 -28.62 15.07 1.24
C PHE A 297 -27.44 15.15 2.19
N ASP A 298 -27.63 14.70 3.42
CA ASP A 298 -26.70 14.82 4.54
C ASP A 298 -26.57 13.45 5.20
N GLY A 299 -25.49 12.73 4.91
CA GLY A 299 -25.28 11.35 5.34
C GLY A 299 -24.42 10.52 4.38
N GLU A 300 -24.31 9.23 4.70
CA GLU A 300 -23.57 8.22 3.93
C GLU A 300 -24.35 7.73 2.71
N LEU A 301 -23.66 7.21 1.68
CA LEU A 301 -24.26 6.56 0.52
C LEU A 301 -23.86 5.07 0.47
N LEU A 302 -24.19 4.34 1.53
CA LEU A 302 -23.89 2.92 1.73
C LEU A 302 -24.50 2.01 0.66
N MET A 303 -23.84 0.91 0.33
CA MET A 303 -24.28 -0.07 -0.68
C MET A 303 -24.75 -1.38 -0.02
N ASP A 304 -25.85 -1.94 -0.51
CA ASP A 304 -26.46 -3.21 -0.03
C ASP A 304 -26.16 -4.42 -0.95
N VAL A 305 -25.44 -4.14 -2.04
CA VAL A 305 -24.91 -5.02 -3.10
C VAL A 305 -23.53 -4.45 -3.45
N HIS A 306 -22.49 -5.28 -3.58
CA HIS A 306 -21.09 -4.85 -3.72
C HIS A 306 -20.61 -3.86 -2.64
N GLY A 307 -19.91 -4.34 -1.63
CA GLY A 307 -19.28 -3.49 -0.59
C GLY A 307 -19.14 -4.19 0.75
N THR A 308 -20.12 -5.00 1.14
CA THR A 308 -20.16 -5.65 2.46
C THR A 308 -18.99 -6.63 2.67
N GLY A 309 -18.61 -7.39 1.63
CA GLY A 309 -17.40 -8.22 1.65
C GLY A 309 -16.11 -7.41 1.44
N CYS A 310 -16.19 -6.31 0.67
CA CYS A 310 -15.06 -5.42 0.38
C CYS A 310 -14.42 -4.82 1.65
N TYR A 311 -15.16 -4.69 2.76
CA TYR A 311 -14.60 -4.23 4.03
C TYR A 311 -13.70 -5.26 4.74
N THR A 312 -13.68 -6.52 4.28
CA THR A 312 -12.93 -7.62 4.92
C THR A 312 -11.99 -8.38 3.98
N SER A 313 -12.40 -8.69 2.74
CA SER A 313 -11.61 -9.48 1.77
C SER A 313 -10.20 -8.92 1.56
N GLU A 314 -9.19 -9.75 1.32
CA GLU A 314 -7.77 -9.36 1.38
C GLU A 314 -7.41 -8.68 2.70
N ALA A 315 -7.60 -9.44 3.79
CA ALA A 315 -7.22 -9.03 5.14
C ALA A 315 -5.72 -8.67 5.27
N ALA A 316 -4.86 -9.22 4.40
CA ALA A 316 -3.44 -8.90 4.33
C ALA A 316 -3.18 -7.52 3.69
N MET A 317 -3.79 -7.22 2.53
CA MET A 317 -3.70 -5.89 1.88
C MET A 317 -4.14 -4.78 2.84
N LYS A 318 -5.30 -4.97 3.48
CA LYS A 318 -5.85 -4.00 4.45
C LYS A 318 -4.92 -3.73 5.64
N MET A 319 -4.14 -4.72 6.05
CA MET A 319 -3.11 -4.61 7.09
C MET A 319 -1.84 -3.91 6.61
N TYR A 320 -1.38 -4.13 5.36
CA TYR A 320 -0.23 -3.42 4.83
C TYR A 320 -0.56 -1.95 4.55
N ASN A 321 -1.66 -1.68 3.85
CA ASN A 321 -2.17 -0.34 3.57
C ASN A 321 -2.18 0.50 4.86
N ARG A 322 -2.91 0.03 5.89
CA ARG A 322 -3.03 0.73 7.18
C ARG A 322 -1.67 1.04 7.83
N GLN A 323 -0.69 0.15 7.70
CA GLN A 323 0.65 0.38 8.22
C GLN A 323 1.44 1.38 7.36
N ASN A 324 1.27 1.40 6.04
CA ASN A 324 1.87 2.40 5.15
C ASN A 324 1.34 3.82 5.45
N GLU A 325 0.02 3.99 5.65
CA GLU A 325 -0.57 5.28 6.04
C GLU A 325 0.05 5.87 7.31
N VAL A 326 0.27 5.00 8.30
CA VAL A 326 0.77 5.37 9.63
C VAL A 326 2.29 5.57 9.62
N LEU A 327 3.04 4.62 9.05
CA LEU A 327 4.50 4.67 9.01
C LEU A 327 5.02 5.79 8.11
N GLY A 328 4.35 6.07 6.99
CA GLY A 328 4.64 7.24 6.14
C GLY A 328 4.48 8.55 6.92
N ASN A 329 3.40 8.68 7.70
CA ASN A 329 3.17 9.85 8.55
C ASN A 329 4.25 9.98 9.65
N ALA A 330 4.65 8.87 10.27
CA ALA A 330 5.74 8.83 11.25
C ALA A 330 7.09 9.25 10.66
N ALA A 331 7.38 8.81 9.44
CA ALA A 331 8.60 9.12 8.69
C ALA A 331 8.68 10.58 8.27
N GLU A 332 7.59 11.14 7.70
CA GLU A 332 7.52 12.57 7.32
C GLU A 332 7.75 13.50 8.53
N ARG A 333 7.13 13.19 9.68
CA ARG A 333 7.31 13.97 10.92
C ARG A 333 8.76 13.97 11.40
N ALA A 334 9.39 12.80 11.40
CA ALA A 334 10.79 12.67 11.79
C ALA A 334 11.71 13.41 10.81
N ALA A 335 11.45 13.33 9.51
CA ALA A 335 12.21 14.00 8.47
C ALA A 335 12.10 15.54 8.56
N VAL A 336 10.92 16.08 8.88
CA VAL A 336 10.74 17.53 9.15
C VAL A 336 11.55 17.96 10.37
N ALA A 337 11.53 17.18 11.47
CA ALA A 337 12.33 17.48 12.65
C ALA A 337 13.84 17.45 12.35
N ALA A 338 14.30 16.45 11.59
CA ALA A 338 15.69 16.31 11.16
C ALA A 338 16.15 17.46 10.24
N GLU A 339 15.29 17.92 9.32
CA GLU A 339 15.60 19.05 8.43
C GLU A 339 15.63 20.38 9.16
N TRP A 340 14.64 20.68 9.99
CA TRP A 340 14.62 21.93 10.75
C TRP A 340 15.79 22.04 11.74
N LEU A 341 16.24 20.91 12.30
CA LEU A 341 17.44 20.82 13.13
C LEU A 341 18.76 20.87 12.33
N GLY A 342 18.73 20.80 10.99
CA GLY A 342 19.94 20.76 10.16
C GLY A 342 20.71 19.43 10.27
N GLY A 343 20.08 18.35 10.74
CA GLY A 343 20.69 17.02 10.79
C GLY A 343 20.67 16.27 9.46
N ALA A 344 19.67 16.53 8.60
CA ALA A 344 19.49 15.88 7.30
C ALA A 344 18.58 16.70 6.38
N ALA A 345 18.70 16.64 5.05
CA ALA A 345 17.68 17.20 4.15
C ALA A 345 16.42 16.33 4.10
N TYR A 346 15.23 16.92 3.91
CA TYR A 346 14.00 16.15 3.77
C TYR A 346 14.01 15.32 2.46
N PRO A 347 13.85 13.97 2.51
CA PRO A 347 13.99 13.10 1.34
C PRO A 347 12.69 13.06 0.52
N LEU A 348 12.32 14.20 -0.06
CA LEU A 348 11.02 14.41 -0.73
C LEU A 348 10.72 13.32 -1.76
N GLN A 349 11.62 13.10 -2.73
CA GLN A 349 11.40 12.15 -3.83
C GLN A 349 11.07 10.74 -3.31
N THR A 350 11.87 10.19 -2.39
CA THR A 350 11.66 8.86 -1.80
C THR A 350 10.31 8.76 -1.08
N LEU A 351 9.88 9.82 -0.39
CA LEU A 351 8.59 9.87 0.29
C LEU A 351 7.43 9.98 -0.72
N THR A 352 7.50 10.88 -1.69
CA THR A 352 6.49 11.06 -2.74
C THR A 352 6.31 9.78 -3.58
N ASP A 353 7.40 9.09 -3.92
CA ASP A 353 7.35 7.84 -4.69
C ASP A 353 6.82 6.66 -3.85
N ALA A 354 7.19 6.56 -2.57
CA ALA A 354 6.61 5.56 -1.67
C ALA A 354 5.09 5.78 -1.47
N TRP A 355 4.65 7.03 -1.24
CA TRP A 355 3.23 7.36 -1.17
C TRP A 355 2.50 7.05 -2.48
N ARG A 356 3.05 7.43 -3.64
CA ARG A 356 2.47 7.11 -4.95
C ARG A 356 2.28 5.61 -5.13
N ARG A 357 3.31 4.82 -4.82
CA ARG A 357 3.36 3.38 -5.06
C ARG A 357 2.21 2.64 -4.38
N PHE A 358 2.09 2.75 -3.05
CA PHE A 358 0.99 2.05 -2.35
C PHE A 358 -0.39 2.68 -2.58
N ILE A 359 -0.48 3.98 -2.94
CA ILE A 359 -1.77 4.60 -3.31
C ILE A 359 -2.34 4.02 -4.62
N VAL A 360 -1.53 3.52 -5.55
CA VAL A 360 -2.03 2.74 -6.71
C VAL A 360 -2.85 1.53 -6.22
N HIS A 361 -2.37 0.85 -5.19
CA HIS A 361 -3.05 -0.32 -4.61
C HIS A 361 -4.22 0.03 -3.68
N GLN A 362 -4.50 1.33 -3.45
CA GLN A 362 -5.78 1.79 -2.92
C GLN A 362 -6.91 1.81 -3.99
N PHE A 363 -6.63 1.43 -5.24
CA PHE A 363 -7.61 1.25 -6.31
C PHE A 363 -8.79 0.35 -5.89
N HIS A 364 -9.98 0.61 -6.43
CA HIS A 364 -11.24 0.13 -5.85
C HIS A 364 -11.60 -1.34 -6.11
N ASP A 365 -10.87 -2.10 -6.93
CA ASP A 365 -10.90 -3.58 -6.95
C ASP A 365 -9.64 -4.25 -6.35
N ASP A 366 -8.69 -3.46 -5.83
CA ASP A 366 -7.42 -3.94 -5.24
C ASP A 366 -7.52 -3.96 -3.71
N LEU A 367 -7.57 -2.78 -3.06
CA LEU A 367 -7.70 -2.66 -1.59
C LEU A 367 -9.01 -3.24 -1.05
N THR A 368 -10.04 -3.34 -1.87
CA THR A 368 -11.33 -3.97 -1.55
C THR A 368 -11.24 -5.50 -1.58
N GLY A 369 -10.25 -6.06 -2.27
CA GLY A 369 -9.92 -7.48 -2.29
C GLY A 369 -10.75 -8.29 -3.29
N THR A 370 -10.96 -7.78 -4.50
CA THR A 370 -11.89 -8.35 -5.50
C THR A 370 -11.25 -8.73 -6.85
N SER A 371 -9.99 -8.33 -7.09
CA SER A 371 -9.10 -8.76 -8.19
C SER A 371 -8.71 -10.26 -8.16
N ILE A 372 -8.02 -10.73 -9.21
CA ILE A 372 -7.41 -12.07 -9.32
C ILE A 372 -6.14 -12.20 -8.45
N PRO A 373 -5.71 -13.42 -8.05
CA PRO A 373 -4.58 -13.59 -7.12
C PRO A 373 -3.25 -12.97 -7.61
N ARG A 374 -2.95 -13.10 -8.91
CA ARG A 374 -1.77 -12.50 -9.58
C ARG A 374 -1.71 -10.96 -9.48
N ALA A 375 -2.84 -10.28 -9.28
CA ALA A 375 -2.85 -8.83 -9.04
C ALA A 375 -2.17 -8.47 -7.71
N TYR A 376 -2.44 -9.24 -6.65
CA TYR A 376 -1.89 -8.99 -5.32
C TYR A 376 -0.42 -9.41 -5.18
N GLU A 377 0.11 -10.26 -6.06
CA GLU A 377 1.56 -10.48 -6.16
C GLU A 377 2.30 -9.14 -6.35
N PHE A 378 1.75 -8.23 -7.18
CA PHE A 378 2.25 -6.87 -7.31
C PHE A 378 1.89 -6.00 -6.11
N SER A 379 0.62 -6.02 -5.65
CA SER A 379 0.16 -5.17 -4.55
C SER A 379 0.94 -5.41 -3.25
N TRP A 380 1.14 -6.67 -2.84
CA TRP A 380 1.93 -7.00 -1.64
C TRP A 380 3.39 -6.57 -1.78
N ASN A 381 3.98 -6.67 -2.98
CA ASN A 381 5.35 -6.23 -3.23
C ASN A 381 5.48 -4.71 -3.08
N ASP A 382 4.60 -3.94 -3.72
CA ASP A 382 4.63 -2.48 -3.73
C ASP A 382 4.27 -1.87 -2.36
N GLU A 383 3.36 -2.50 -1.62
CA GLU A 383 3.08 -2.24 -0.21
C GLU A 383 4.33 -2.47 0.66
N LEU A 384 5.00 -3.63 0.54
CA LEU A 384 6.16 -4.00 1.36
C LEU A 384 7.43 -3.19 1.02
N ILE A 385 7.64 -2.81 -0.24
CA ILE A 385 8.69 -1.86 -0.65
C ILE A 385 8.46 -0.51 0.02
N SER A 386 7.21 -0.03 0.02
CA SER A 386 6.87 1.27 0.61
C SER A 386 7.03 1.27 2.13
N LEU A 387 6.66 0.16 2.81
CA LEU A 387 6.93 -0.03 4.24
C LEU A 387 8.44 -0.01 4.56
N LYS A 388 9.28 -0.68 3.76
CA LYS A 388 10.75 -0.60 3.89
C LYS A 388 11.25 0.84 3.71
N GLN A 389 10.85 1.53 2.64
CA GLN A 389 11.30 2.90 2.37
C GLN A 389 10.87 3.90 3.46
N PHE A 390 9.65 3.80 4.00
CA PHE A 390 9.24 4.63 5.14
C PHE A 390 9.98 4.26 6.44
N ALA A 391 10.26 2.97 6.68
CA ALA A 391 11.05 2.53 7.84
C ALA A 391 12.51 3.02 7.76
N ASP A 392 13.12 3.00 6.57
CA ASP A 392 14.48 3.47 6.32
C ASP A 392 14.57 5.00 6.52
N VAL A 393 13.64 5.77 5.92
CA VAL A 393 13.56 7.23 6.10
C VAL A 393 13.29 7.60 7.57
N LEU A 394 12.41 6.87 8.27
CA LEU A 394 12.15 7.08 9.69
C LEU A 394 13.41 6.82 10.52
N THR A 395 14.05 5.66 10.35
CA THR A 395 15.25 5.26 11.10
C THR A 395 16.37 6.28 10.90
N TYR A 396 16.59 6.70 9.65
CA TYR A 396 17.59 7.70 9.33
C TYR A 396 17.26 9.07 9.89
N SER A 397 15.99 9.49 9.87
CA SER A 397 15.58 10.78 10.44
C SER A 397 15.69 10.79 11.96
N VAL A 398 15.37 9.68 12.64
CA VAL A 398 15.62 9.51 14.07
C VAL A 398 17.13 9.53 14.36
N ASN A 399 17.97 8.99 13.48
CA ASN A 399 19.44 9.10 13.60
C ASN A 399 19.92 10.57 13.55
N ALA A 400 19.42 11.34 12.59
CA ALA A 400 19.79 12.74 12.42
C ALA A 400 19.40 13.62 13.63
N VAL A 401 18.26 13.34 14.26
CA VAL A 401 17.87 14.00 15.54
C VAL A 401 18.70 13.45 16.71
N SER A 402 18.90 12.13 16.78
CA SER A 402 19.69 11.43 17.81
C SER A 402 21.07 12.06 17.97
N ASN A 403 21.78 12.30 16.86
CA ASN A 403 23.14 12.88 16.86
C ASN A 403 23.24 14.24 17.57
N GLN A 404 22.14 14.97 17.72
CA GLN A 404 22.07 16.24 18.45
C GLN A 404 21.58 16.09 19.91
N MET A 405 21.14 14.91 20.34
CA MET A 405 20.70 14.62 21.72
C MET A 405 21.87 14.17 22.61
N ASP A 406 21.74 14.37 23.92
CA ASP A 406 22.70 13.89 24.92
C ASP A 406 22.42 12.43 25.30
N THR A 407 22.94 11.49 24.53
CA THR A 407 22.76 10.05 24.74
C THR A 407 23.63 9.47 25.87
N ARG A 408 24.38 10.29 26.63
CA ARG A 408 25.22 9.81 27.75
C ARG A 408 24.38 9.26 28.91
N VAL A 409 24.33 7.94 29.00
CA VAL A 409 23.65 7.17 30.06
C VAL A 409 24.59 6.16 30.73
N LYS A 410 24.20 5.57 31.87
CA LYS A 410 25.02 4.56 32.55
C LYS A 410 24.93 3.20 31.83
N GLY A 411 23.72 2.75 31.49
CA GLY A 411 23.43 1.53 30.73
C GLY A 411 23.56 1.70 29.21
N ILE A 412 22.58 1.20 28.47
CA ILE A 412 22.41 1.37 27.02
C ILE A 412 21.43 2.54 26.80
N PRO A 413 21.74 3.53 25.93
CA PRO A 413 20.77 4.57 25.58
C PRO A 413 19.77 4.01 24.57
N VAL A 414 18.49 4.13 24.92
CA VAL A 414 17.37 3.85 24.02
C VAL A 414 16.61 5.15 23.83
N ILE A 415 16.50 5.59 22.57
CA ILE A 415 15.69 6.74 22.17
C ILE A 415 14.29 6.23 21.88
N LEU A 416 13.31 6.78 22.58
CA LEU A 416 11.90 6.55 22.32
C LEU A 416 11.36 7.72 21.49
N TYR A 417 10.75 7.40 20.36
CA TYR A 417 10.12 8.34 19.43
C TYR A 417 8.59 8.21 19.48
N ASN A 418 7.93 9.36 19.55
CA ASN A 418 6.48 9.49 19.49
C ASN A 418 6.12 10.38 18.29
N ALA A 419 5.50 9.79 17.28
CA ALA A 419 5.01 10.52 16.11
C ALA A 419 3.78 11.39 16.43
N GLN A 420 2.98 11.06 17.45
CA GLN A 420 1.75 11.78 17.74
C GLN A 420 2.02 13.21 18.25
N ALA A 421 1.22 14.18 17.81
CA ALA A 421 1.40 15.61 18.13
C ALA A 421 0.81 16.02 19.50
N CYS A 422 0.66 15.03 20.40
CA CYS A 422 0.38 15.20 21.82
C CYS A 422 1.37 14.31 22.61
N PRO A 423 1.69 14.64 23.87
CA PRO A 423 2.58 13.81 24.68
C PRO A 423 1.93 12.45 24.98
N VAL A 424 2.56 11.35 24.57
CA VAL A 424 2.07 10.00 24.82
C VAL A 424 2.71 9.45 26.09
N SER A 425 1.89 8.91 26.99
CA SER A 425 2.33 8.11 28.14
C SER A 425 1.79 6.71 27.97
N ASP A 426 2.65 5.74 27.66
CA ASP A 426 2.25 4.39 27.27
C ASP A 426 3.41 3.39 27.44
N LEU A 427 3.21 2.12 27.07
CA LEU A 427 4.27 1.10 27.06
C LEU A 427 4.98 1.04 25.70
N ALA A 428 6.27 1.35 25.70
CA ALA A 428 7.16 1.07 24.57
C ALA A 428 7.65 -0.38 24.64
N GLU A 429 7.57 -1.11 23.52
CA GLU A 429 8.23 -2.41 23.39
C GLU A 429 9.66 -2.20 22.86
N VAL A 430 10.65 -2.84 23.51
CA VAL A 430 12.06 -2.71 23.14
C VAL A 430 12.71 -4.09 23.03
N VAL A 431 13.51 -4.27 21.98
CA VAL A 431 14.26 -5.48 21.64
C VAL A 431 15.74 -5.10 21.53
N LEU A 432 16.60 -5.72 22.32
CA LEU A 432 18.03 -5.42 22.37
C LEU A 432 18.87 -6.66 22.15
N ASP A 433 19.83 -6.58 21.22
CA ASP A 433 20.85 -7.62 21.02
C ASP A 433 21.75 -7.75 22.25
N MET A 434 21.73 -8.93 22.87
CA MET A 434 22.48 -9.27 24.07
C MET A 434 23.09 -10.67 23.91
N PRO A 435 24.42 -10.83 23.79
CA PRO A 435 25.05 -12.14 23.57
C PRO A 435 24.84 -13.19 24.68
N LYS A 436 24.20 -12.82 25.79
CA LYS A 436 23.83 -13.69 26.92
C LYS A 436 22.52 -13.21 27.52
N ALA A 437 21.68 -14.14 27.98
CA ALA A 437 20.41 -13.83 28.65
C ALA A 437 20.61 -12.91 29.87
N PRO A 438 19.97 -11.73 29.92
CA PRO A 438 20.00 -10.88 31.11
C PRO A 438 19.13 -11.48 32.23
N LYS A 439 19.43 -11.14 33.49
CA LYS A 439 18.60 -11.54 34.65
C LYS A 439 17.30 -10.74 34.80
N GLY A 440 17.07 -9.77 33.92
CA GLY A 440 16.05 -8.71 34.05
C GLY A 440 16.67 -7.33 33.84
N PHE A 441 15.84 -6.28 33.91
CA PHE A 441 16.24 -4.91 33.58
C PHE A 441 15.83 -3.88 34.64
N THR A 442 16.58 -2.78 34.70
CA THR A 442 16.22 -1.54 35.40
C THR A 442 16.37 -0.38 34.42
N VAL A 443 15.32 0.41 34.27
CA VAL A 443 15.27 1.52 33.30
C VAL A 443 15.06 2.84 34.04
N TYR A 444 15.67 3.90 33.51
CA TYR A 444 15.52 5.26 34.00
C TYR A 444 15.13 6.19 32.85
N ASP A 445 14.29 7.18 33.15
CA ASP A 445 13.82 8.20 32.20
C ASP A 445 14.90 9.27 31.89
N GLU A 446 14.54 10.25 31.07
CA GLU A 446 15.44 11.34 30.65
C GLU A 446 15.93 12.20 31.82
N LYS A 447 15.16 12.24 32.92
CA LYS A 447 15.47 12.93 34.17
C LYS A 447 16.26 12.05 35.14
N GLY A 448 16.55 10.79 34.78
CA GLY A 448 17.28 9.84 35.60
C GLY A 448 16.48 9.23 36.76
N LYS A 449 15.15 9.38 36.75
CA LYS A 449 14.23 8.70 37.70
C LYS A 449 13.96 7.28 37.19
N LYS A 450 13.91 6.30 38.10
CA LYS A 450 13.60 4.91 37.75
C LYS A 450 12.15 4.81 37.26
N VAL A 451 11.93 4.18 36.10
CA VAL A 451 10.60 3.82 35.59
C VAL A 451 10.34 2.31 35.75
N PRO A 452 9.08 1.88 35.77
CA PRO A 452 8.73 0.47 35.59
C PRO A 452 9.23 -0.08 34.25
N ALA A 453 9.71 -1.32 34.27
CA ALA A 453 10.07 -2.09 33.08
C ALA A 453 9.87 -3.58 33.34
N GLN A 454 9.51 -4.35 32.32
CA GLN A 454 9.21 -5.77 32.40
C GLN A 454 10.01 -6.54 31.34
N PHE A 455 10.69 -7.61 31.76
CA PHE A 455 11.37 -8.53 30.85
C PHE A 455 10.36 -9.57 30.31
N ILE A 456 10.30 -9.74 28.99
CA ILE A 456 9.26 -10.53 28.30
C ILE A 456 9.83 -11.86 27.80
N SER A 457 10.87 -11.82 26.98
CA SER A 457 11.53 -13.02 26.45
C SER A 457 13.01 -12.78 26.14
N TYR A 458 13.74 -13.88 25.93
CA TYR A 458 15.09 -13.85 25.40
C TYR A 458 15.27 -15.04 24.46
N GLU A 459 15.39 -14.75 23.17
CA GLU A 459 15.37 -15.71 22.08
C GLU A 459 16.36 -15.24 21.00
N ASN A 460 17.10 -16.17 20.37
CA ASN A 460 18.04 -15.89 19.26
C ASN A 460 19.04 -14.75 19.52
N GLY A 461 19.45 -14.52 20.77
CA GLY A 461 20.37 -13.45 21.17
C GLY A 461 19.72 -12.08 21.38
N LYS A 462 18.40 -11.96 21.24
CA LYS A 462 17.64 -10.72 21.46
C LYS A 462 16.85 -10.79 22.77
N ALA A 463 16.92 -9.73 23.58
CA ALA A 463 16.16 -9.57 24.82
C ALA A 463 14.98 -8.61 24.59
N HIS A 464 13.76 -9.09 24.84
CA HIS A 464 12.52 -8.34 24.66
C HIS A 464 12.04 -7.80 26.01
N LEU A 465 11.69 -6.52 26.08
CA LEU A 465 11.22 -5.85 27.29
C LEU A 465 10.14 -4.80 27.00
N LEU A 466 9.29 -4.53 27.99
CA LEU A 466 8.38 -3.38 28.01
C LEU A 466 8.95 -2.30 28.92
N ILE A 467 8.81 -1.03 28.53
CA ILE A 467 9.19 0.14 29.30
C ILE A 467 7.95 1.03 29.46
N ALA A 468 7.60 1.39 30.70
CA ALA A 468 6.61 2.44 30.92
C ALA A 468 7.24 3.80 30.63
N ALA A 469 6.78 4.45 29.57
CA ALA A 469 7.39 5.65 29.02
C ALA A 469 6.41 6.82 28.96
N THR A 470 6.93 8.03 29.14
CA THR A 470 6.29 9.28 28.73
C THR A 470 7.21 9.95 27.72
N VAL A 471 6.71 10.25 26.52
CA VAL A 471 7.47 10.80 25.40
C VAL A 471 6.77 12.08 24.91
N PRO A 472 7.50 13.19 24.67
CA PRO A 472 6.90 14.43 24.17
C PRO A 472 6.21 14.28 22.82
N ALA A 473 5.36 15.26 22.48
CA ALA A 473 4.67 15.35 21.21
C ALA A 473 5.64 15.52 20.02
N ALA A 474 5.39 14.79 18.93
CA ALA A 474 6.22 14.77 17.71
C ALA A 474 7.72 14.79 18.06
N GLY A 475 8.14 13.82 18.89
CA GLY A 475 9.17 14.06 19.87
C GLY A 475 9.90 12.83 20.35
N TYR A 476 10.98 13.07 21.09
CA TYR A 476 12.05 12.12 21.39
C TYR A 476 12.40 12.16 22.88
N ALA A 477 12.77 11.03 23.47
CA ALA A 477 13.29 10.96 24.84
C ALA A 477 14.34 9.86 25.02
N VAL A 478 15.45 10.16 25.70
CA VAL A 478 16.56 9.23 25.96
C VAL A 478 16.38 8.49 27.30
N TYR A 479 16.20 7.18 27.24
CA TYR A 479 16.08 6.29 28.39
C TYR A 479 17.39 5.51 28.64
N ASP A 480 17.71 5.25 29.92
CA ASP A 480 18.91 4.53 30.39
C ASP A 480 18.53 3.09 30.78
N VAL A 481 18.73 2.13 29.87
CA VAL A 481 18.39 0.72 30.06
C VAL A 481 19.58 -0.05 30.63
N ARG A 482 19.44 -0.63 31.83
CA ARG A 482 20.51 -1.36 32.54
C ARG A 482 20.14 -2.80 32.79
N THR A 483 21.09 -3.71 32.63
CA THR A 483 20.94 -5.12 33.04
C THR A 483 20.93 -5.25 34.56
N GLY A 484 19.95 -5.95 35.11
CA GLY A 484 19.77 -6.17 36.54
C GLY A 484 18.30 -6.01 36.91
N GLY A 485 17.69 -7.07 37.44
CA GLY A 485 16.28 -7.17 37.77
C GLY A 485 15.93 -8.62 38.15
N ASN A 486 14.63 -8.93 38.15
CA ASN A 486 14.11 -10.29 38.28
C ASN A 486 13.47 -10.75 36.96
N ASP A 487 13.37 -12.05 36.78
CA ASP A 487 12.58 -12.68 35.73
C ASP A 487 11.11 -12.81 36.18
N ALA A 488 10.17 -12.39 35.34
CA ALA A 488 8.72 -12.42 35.61
C ALA A 488 7.95 -13.35 34.66
N ARG A 489 8.68 -14.14 33.85
CA ARG A 489 8.08 -15.11 32.92
C ARG A 489 7.41 -16.25 33.71
N VAL A 490 6.23 -16.63 33.24
CA VAL A 490 5.45 -17.76 33.78
C VAL A 490 4.91 -18.59 32.62
N ASN A 491 4.68 -19.87 32.88
CA ASN A 491 3.96 -20.76 31.98
C ASN A 491 3.19 -21.75 32.85
N ARG A 492 1.87 -21.54 32.99
CA ARG A 492 0.97 -22.43 33.75
C ARG A 492 -0.46 -22.36 33.22
N PRO A 493 -1.26 -23.43 33.37
CA PRO A 493 -2.70 -23.36 33.15
C PRO A 493 -3.34 -22.40 34.16
N GLU A 494 -4.07 -21.41 33.66
CA GLU A 494 -4.88 -20.48 34.45
C GLU A 494 -5.95 -19.88 33.52
N ASN A 495 -7.17 -19.65 34.01
CA ASN A 495 -8.27 -19.10 33.21
C ASN A 495 -8.78 -17.74 33.74
N THR A 496 -8.03 -17.12 34.66
CA THR A 496 -8.31 -15.79 35.21
C THR A 496 -7.17 -14.83 34.91
N LEU A 497 -7.51 -13.56 34.67
CA LEU A 497 -6.53 -12.48 34.49
C LEU A 497 -7.01 -11.23 35.23
N GLU A 498 -6.15 -10.58 36.00
CA GLU A 498 -6.55 -9.42 36.82
C GLU A 498 -5.43 -8.38 36.91
N ASN A 499 -5.74 -7.12 36.57
CA ASN A 499 -4.89 -5.94 36.79
C ASN A 499 -5.52 -5.03 37.85
N SER A 500 -5.06 -3.79 38.01
CA SER A 500 -5.65 -2.82 38.94
C SER A 500 -7.15 -2.52 38.69
N LEU A 501 -7.61 -2.49 37.43
CA LEU A 501 -8.96 -2.04 37.07
C LEU A 501 -9.96 -3.17 36.75
N TYR A 502 -9.52 -4.21 36.06
CA TYR A 502 -10.37 -5.27 35.49
C TYR A 502 -10.03 -6.65 36.03
N LYS A 503 -11.03 -7.52 36.05
CA LYS A 503 -10.90 -8.97 36.23
C LYS A 503 -11.59 -9.69 35.07
N ILE A 504 -10.87 -10.59 34.42
CA ILE A 504 -11.34 -11.44 33.31
C ILE A 504 -11.44 -12.88 33.80
N GLN A 505 -12.53 -13.56 33.45
CA GLN A 505 -12.73 -14.99 33.61
C GLN A 505 -13.02 -15.63 32.25
N LEU A 506 -12.20 -16.61 31.87
CA LEU A 506 -12.44 -17.47 30.72
C LEU A 506 -13.18 -18.75 31.13
N ASP A 507 -14.02 -19.25 30.24
CA ASP A 507 -14.64 -20.56 30.37
C ASP A 507 -13.70 -21.70 29.90
N LYS A 508 -14.22 -22.93 29.82
CA LYS A 508 -13.47 -24.10 29.32
C LYS A 508 -13.12 -24.04 27.82
N ASN A 509 -13.83 -23.23 27.03
CA ASN A 509 -13.59 -23.05 25.60
C ASN A 509 -12.60 -21.89 25.35
N GLY A 510 -12.20 -21.16 26.40
CA GLY A 510 -11.36 -19.96 26.28
C GLY A 510 -12.12 -18.75 25.75
N ASP A 511 -13.43 -18.67 25.98
CA ASP A 511 -14.25 -17.48 25.71
C ASP A 511 -14.45 -16.67 27.01
N VAL A 512 -14.53 -15.33 26.92
CA VAL A 512 -14.63 -14.44 28.10
C VAL A 512 -16.08 -14.40 28.60
N VAL A 513 -16.36 -15.09 29.70
CA VAL A 513 -17.69 -15.16 30.33
C VAL A 513 -17.92 -14.13 31.44
N SER A 514 -16.86 -13.47 31.91
CA SER A 514 -16.95 -12.28 32.77
C SER A 514 -15.76 -11.36 32.52
N LEU A 515 -16.07 -10.07 32.43
CA LEU A 515 -15.13 -8.95 32.38
C LEU A 515 -15.67 -7.90 33.36
N PHE A 516 -15.12 -7.88 34.57
CA PHE A 516 -15.60 -7.05 35.66
C PHE A 516 -14.72 -5.81 35.85
N ASP A 517 -15.29 -4.62 35.66
CA ASP A 517 -14.70 -3.34 36.06
C ASP A 517 -14.86 -3.15 37.58
N LYS A 518 -13.73 -3.16 38.28
CA LYS A 518 -13.64 -3.01 39.75
C LYS A 518 -13.75 -1.56 40.22
N LYS A 519 -13.45 -0.58 39.36
CA LYS A 519 -13.56 0.85 39.65
C LYS A 519 -15.01 1.33 39.61
N ASN A 520 -15.78 0.81 38.65
CA ASN A 520 -17.18 1.15 38.42
C ASN A 520 -18.16 0.08 38.96
N ASN A 521 -17.64 -1.01 39.55
CA ASN A 521 -18.39 -2.15 40.10
C ASN A 521 -19.41 -2.72 39.09
N LYS A 522 -18.94 -3.06 37.89
CA LYS A 522 -19.78 -3.42 36.75
C LYS A 522 -19.25 -4.63 36.00
N GLU A 523 -20.11 -5.61 35.78
CA GLU A 523 -19.90 -6.68 34.80
C GLU A 523 -20.18 -6.15 33.38
N LEU A 524 -19.30 -6.42 32.43
CA LEU A 524 -19.40 -5.95 31.05
C LEU A 524 -19.98 -7.00 30.11
N VAL A 525 -19.84 -8.29 30.40
CA VAL A 525 -20.42 -9.36 29.57
C VAL A 525 -21.93 -9.45 29.84
N LYS A 526 -22.74 -9.65 28.79
CA LYS A 526 -24.18 -9.90 28.95
C LYS A 526 -24.39 -11.25 29.65
N GLU A 527 -25.29 -11.30 30.63
CA GLU A 527 -25.65 -12.53 31.35
C GLU A 527 -26.00 -13.66 30.36
N GLY A 528 -25.38 -14.84 30.54
CA GLY A 528 -25.59 -16.01 29.67
C GLY A 528 -24.91 -15.94 28.29
N LYS A 529 -24.04 -14.95 28.04
CA LYS A 529 -23.23 -14.82 26.82
C LYS A 529 -21.72 -14.76 27.15
N ALA A 530 -20.89 -14.65 26.13
CA ALA A 530 -19.44 -14.50 26.25
C ALA A 530 -18.89 -13.59 25.14
N ILE A 531 -17.80 -12.86 25.41
CA ILE A 531 -17.00 -12.19 24.36
C ILE A 531 -16.06 -13.25 23.75
N ARG A 532 -16.11 -13.42 22.43
CA ARG A 532 -15.51 -14.57 21.75
C ARG A 532 -15.08 -14.29 20.30
N LEU A 533 -14.26 -15.20 19.76
CA LEU A 533 -14.17 -15.39 18.32
C LEU A 533 -15.41 -16.19 17.86
N ALA A 534 -16.27 -15.53 17.09
CA ALA A 534 -17.52 -16.05 16.57
C ALA A 534 -17.34 -16.46 15.10
N LEU A 535 -17.55 -17.73 14.80
CA LEU A 535 -17.38 -18.31 13.47
C LEU A 535 -18.74 -18.63 12.85
N PHE A 536 -18.98 -18.11 11.65
CA PHE A 536 -20.12 -18.49 10.81
C PHE A 536 -19.60 -19.51 9.78
N THR A 537 -20.30 -20.64 9.63
CA THR A 537 -19.91 -21.75 8.73
C THR A 537 -20.82 -21.91 7.51
N GLU A 538 -21.64 -20.89 7.24
CA GLU A 538 -22.43 -20.75 6.01
C GLU A 538 -22.32 -19.29 5.51
N ASN A 539 -21.18 -18.99 4.88
CA ASN A 539 -20.86 -17.71 4.25
C ASN A 539 -21.06 -17.82 2.74
N LYS A 540 -22.31 -17.80 2.28
CA LYS A 540 -22.65 -18.06 0.87
C LYS A 540 -22.65 -16.76 0.06
N SER A 541 -21.81 -16.69 -0.96
CA SER A 541 -21.91 -15.68 -2.02
C SER A 541 -21.39 -16.26 -3.33
N TYR A 542 -22.28 -16.34 -4.34
CA TYR A 542 -21.99 -17.04 -5.61
C TYR A 542 -21.76 -16.10 -6.79
N ALA A 543 -22.45 -14.95 -6.83
CA ALA A 543 -22.36 -14.02 -7.94
C ALA A 543 -21.09 -13.16 -7.83
N TRP A 544 -20.86 -12.60 -6.63
CA TRP A 544 -19.77 -11.67 -6.34
C TRP A 544 -19.12 -12.02 -5.00
N PRO A 545 -18.37 -13.13 -4.92
CA PRO A 545 -18.02 -13.75 -3.64
C PRO A 545 -17.22 -12.86 -2.69
N ALA A 546 -16.15 -12.22 -3.18
CA ALA A 546 -15.35 -11.30 -2.38
C ALA A 546 -16.06 -9.98 -2.06
N TRP A 547 -16.86 -9.46 -3.00
CA TRP A 547 -17.58 -8.20 -2.85
C TRP A 547 -18.68 -8.24 -1.77
N GLU A 548 -19.23 -9.42 -1.46
CA GLU A 548 -20.48 -9.58 -0.71
C GLU A 548 -20.39 -10.57 0.45
N ILE A 549 -20.58 -10.04 1.67
CA ILE A 549 -21.17 -10.79 2.78
C ILE A 549 -22.67 -10.60 2.67
N LEU A 550 -23.45 -11.69 2.61
CA LEU A 550 -24.91 -11.60 2.53
C LEU A 550 -25.56 -11.41 3.90
N LYS A 551 -26.66 -10.66 3.95
CA LYS A 551 -27.45 -10.43 5.17
C LYS A 551 -27.85 -11.74 5.88
N GLU A 552 -28.23 -12.78 5.13
CA GLU A 552 -28.55 -14.11 5.66
C GLU A 552 -27.40 -14.71 6.49
N THR A 553 -26.14 -14.54 6.04
CA THR A 553 -24.96 -14.97 6.80
C THR A 553 -24.84 -14.19 8.11
N THR A 554 -25.05 -12.87 8.11
CA THR A 554 -24.97 -12.05 9.34
C THR A 554 -26.07 -12.35 10.37
N GLU A 555 -27.23 -12.87 9.93
CA GLU A 555 -28.39 -13.16 10.79
C GLU A 555 -28.40 -14.58 11.39
N ARG A 556 -27.47 -15.45 10.99
CA ARG A 556 -27.30 -16.79 11.57
C ARG A 556 -26.60 -16.73 12.93
N GLU A 557 -26.88 -17.67 13.84
CA GLU A 557 -26.17 -17.78 15.12
C GLU A 557 -24.77 -18.37 14.87
N PRO A 558 -23.67 -17.68 15.24
CA PRO A 558 -22.32 -18.18 15.04
C PRO A 558 -21.88 -19.13 16.17
N ILE A 559 -20.98 -20.06 15.83
CA ILE A 559 -20.38 -21.00 16.79
C ILE A 559 -19.14 -20.40 17.45
N SER A 560 -18.85 -20.83 18.68
CA SER A 560 -17.52 -20.65 19.28
C SER A 560 -16.54 -21.64 18.66
N ILE A 561 -15.26 -21.26 18.63
CA ILE A 561 -14.16 -22.16 18.28
C ILE A 561 -13.82 -23.00 19.53
N THR A 562 -13.94 -24.33 19.45
CA THR A 562 -13.90 -25.24 20.62
C THR A 562 -12.93 -26.40 20.55
N ASP A 563 -12.23 -26.60 19.43
CA ASP A 563 -11.33 -27.75 19.26
C ASP A 563 -9.93 -27.44 19.82
N ASP A 564 -9.27 -28.44 20.42
CA ASP A 564 -7.92 -28.38 20.98
C ASP A 564 -7.61 -27.16 21.88
N VAL A 565 -8.61 -26.71 22.64
CA VAL A 565 -8.51 -25.51 23.49
C VAL A 565 -7.47 -25.70 24.60
N LYS A 566 -6.48 -24.81 24.63
CA LYS A 566 -5.45 -24.70 25.67
C LYS A 566 -5.32 -23.25 26.13
N ILE A 567 -5.57 -23.03 27.43
CA ILE A 567 -5.44 -21.72 28.09
C ILE A 567 -4.19 -21.74 28.96
N THR A 568 -3.33 -20.73 28.83
CA THR A 568 -2.04 -20.66 29.54
C THR A 568 -1.70 -19.22 29.89
N LEU A 569 -1.37 -18.96 31.16
CA LEU A 569 -0.76 -17.70 31.58
C LEU A 569 0.70 -17.68 31.12
N VAL A 570 1.00 -16.81 30.14
CA VAL A 570 2.33 -16.68 29.51
C VAL A 570 3.10 -15.45 29.96
N GLU A 571 2.41 -14.45 30.52
CA GLU A 571 3.04 -13.27 31.14
C GLU A 571 2.33 -12.93 32.46
N ASN A 572 3.09 -12.60 33.49
CA ASN A 572 2.58 -12.13 34.79
C ASN A 572 3.58 -11.18 35.46
N GLY A 573 3.91 -10.07 34.80
CA GLY A 573 4.78 -9.04 35.34
C GLY A 573 4.02 -7.78 35.78
N ASP A 574 4.80 -6.80 36.25
CA ASP A 574 4.30 -5.55 36.85
C ASP A 574 3.70 -4.55 35.84
N LEU A 575 3.82 -4.80 34.53
CA LEU A 575 3.32 -3.92 33.46
C LEU A 575 2.34 -4.60 32.49
N ARG A 576 2.49 -5.90 32.26
CA ARG A 576 1.62 -6.70 31.39
C ARG A 576 1.44 -8.11 31.95
N LYS A 577 0.20 -8.56 31.92
CA LYS A 577 -0.19 -9.95 32.19
C LYS A 577 -0.97 -10.45 30.98
N ALA A 578 -0.75 -11.70 30.57
CA ALA A 578 -1.32 -12.24 29.35
C ALA A 578 -1.73 -13.71 29.49
N LEU A 579 -3.00 -14.00 29.18
CA LEU A 579 -3.45 -15.36 28.87
C LEU A 579 -3.28 -15.58 27.37
N CYS A 580 -2.58 -16.66 27.00
CA CYS A 580 -2.59 -17.22 25.66
C CYS A 580 -3.68 -18.29 25.58
N VAL A 581 -4.53 -18.20 24.56
CA VAL A 581 -5.62 -19.12 24.26
C VAL A 581 -5.33 -19.71 22.88
N GLU A 582 -4.84 -20.94 22.86
CA GLU A 582 -4.66 -21.74 21.66
C GLU A 582 -5.96 -22.52 21.39
N LYS A 583 -6.46 -22.51 20.15
CA LYS A 583 -7.65 -23.24 19.69
C LYS A 583 -7.49 -23.70 18.23
N ARG A 584 -8.34 -24.60 17.77
CA ARG A 584 -8.44 -25.02 16.35
C ARG A 584 -9.88 -25.05 15.84
N HIS A 585 -10.03 -24.97 14.52
CA HIS A 585 -11.25 -25.34 13.82
C HIS A 585 -10.88 -26.07 12.53
N GLY A 586 -11.02 -27.40 12.52
CA GLY A 586 -10.55 -28.24 11.42
C GLY A 586 -9.04 -28.07 11.18
N LYS A 587 -8.67 -27.47 10.05
CA LYS A 587 -7.27 -27.16 9.73
C LYS A 587 -6.77 -25.84 10.33
N SER A 588 -7.63 -24.83 10.44
CA SER A 588 -7.29 -23.49 10.94
C SER A 588 -6.88 -23.54 12.41
N ALA A 589 -5.87 -22.74 12.78
CA ALA A 589 -5.34 -22.65 14.14
C ALA A 589 -5.36 -21.19 14.61
N PHE A 590 -5.70 -20.99 15.88
CA PHE A 590 -5.94 -19.68 16.47
C PHE A 590 -5.13 -19.57 17.75
N LYS A 591 -4.41 -18.46 17.93
CA LYS A 591 -3.67 -18.17 19.15
C LYS A 591 -3.92 -16.72 19.55
N GLN A 592 -4.83 -16.55 20.51
CA GLN A 592 -5.27 -15.27 21.00
C GLN A 592 -4.60 -14.95 22.33
N TYR A 593 -3.98 -13.77 22.43
CA TYR A 593 -3.36 -13.26 23.65
C TYR A 593 -4.25 -12.16 24.23
N ILE A 594 -4.94 -12.49 25.32
CA ILE A 594 -5.76 -11.56 26.08
C ILE A 594 -4.84 -10.87 27.10
N ARG A 595 -4.60 -9.58 26.92
CA ARG A 595 -3.59 -8.79 27.64
C ARG A 595 -4.25 -7.72 28.52
N LEU A 596 -3.89 -7.74 29.80
CA LEU A 596 -4.16 -6.64 30.74
C LEU A 596 -2.85 -5.94 31.11
N TYR A 597 -2.93 -4.63 31.32
CA TYR A 597 -1.77 -3.77 31.56
C TYR A 597 -1.83 -3.05 32.91
N GLU A 598 -0.75 -2.42 33.32
CA GLU A 598 -0.72 -1.50 34.47
C GLU A 598 -0.19 -0.11 34.06
N GLY A 599 -0.36 0.89 34.94
CA GLY A 599 0.06 2.26 34.66
C GLY A 599 -0.83 2.95 33.62
N ALA A 600 -0.24 3.64 32.66
CA ALA A 600 -0.96 4.49 31.71
C ALA A 600 -1.87 3.72 30.74
N ARG A 601 -1.59 2.44 30.46
CA ARG A 601 -2.41 1.54 29.61
C ARG A 601 -3.44 0.71 30.41
N ALA A 602 -3.56 0.91 31.73
CA ALA A 602 -4.35 0.02 32.59
C ALA A 602 -5.86 -0.07 32.25
N ASP A 603 -6.40 0.94 31.56
CA ASP A 603 -7.80 1.02 31.11
C ASP A 603 -8.06 0.46 29.70
N ARG A 604 -7.03 -0.11 29.05
CA ARG A 604 -7.10 -0.79 27.75
C ARG A 604 -6.91 -2.30 27.92
N ILE A 605 -7.71 -3.08 27.21
CA ILE A 605 -7.66 -4.54 27.18
C ILE A 605 -7.38 -4.96 25.75
N ASP A 606 -6.23 -5.56 25.46
CA ASP A 606 -5.83 -5.93 24.10
C ASP A 606 -6.07 -7.42 23.84
N PHE A 607 -6.67 -7.73 22.69
CA PHE A 607 -6.78 -9.06 22.11
C PHE A 607 -5.90 -9.09 20.87
N TYR A 608 -4.65 -9.52 21.03
CA TYR A 608 -3.72 -9.75 19.93
C TYR A 608 -3.92 -11.18 19.40
N ASN A 609 -4.06 -11.35 18.09
CA ASN A 609 -4.39 -12.62 17.46
C ASN A 609 -3.31 -13.01 16.45
N GLU A 610 -2.85 -14.24 16.54
CA GLU A 610 -2.14 -14.96 15.47
C GLU A 610 -3.11 -16.03 14.92
N VAL A 611 -3.38 -16.03 13.62
CA VAL A 611 -4.34 -16.95 12.99
C VAL A 611 -3.73 -17.60 11.74
N ASP A 612 -3.68 -18.92 11.75
CA ASP A 612 -3.52 -19.75 10.55
C ASP A 612 -4.90 -20.05 9.99
N TRP A 613 -5.24 -19.45 8.84
CA TRP A 613 -6.55 -19.57 8.22
C TRP A 613 -6.52 -20.49 6.99
N GLU A 614 -7.27 -21.60 7.08
CA GLU A 614 -7.55 -22.53 5.97
C GLU A 614 -9.04 -22.97 6.00
N SER A 615 -9.93 -22.08 6.44
CA SER A 615 -11.38 -22.33 6.51
C SER A 615 -12.09 -21.83 5.25
N THR A 616 -12.78 -22.69 4.50
CA THR A 616 -13.69 -22.26 3.40
C THR A 616 -15.12 -22.07 3.90
N ASN A 617 -15.96 -21.33 3.15
CA ASN A 617 -17.38 -21.09 3.49
C ASN A 617 -17.55 -20.51 4.91
N ALA A 618 -16.60 -19.65 5.30
CA ALA A 618 -16.43 -19.16 6.64
C ALA A 618 -16.36 -17.63 6.69
N LEU A 619 -16.95 -17.06 7.73
CA LEU A 619 -16.81 -15.66 8.12
C LEU A 619 -16.40 -15.62 9.60
N LEU A 620 -15.28 -14.98 9.92
CA LEU A 620 -14.80 -14.84 11.30
C LEU A 620 -15.11 -13.44 11.83
N LYS A 621 -15.69 -13.34 13.02
CA LYS A 621 -15.90 -12.07 13.73
C LYS A 621 -15.40 -12.14 15.18
N ALA A 622 -14.99 -11.00 15.73
CA ALA A 622 -14.98 -10.81 17.18
C ALA A 622 -16.38 -10.35 17.62
N GLU A 623 -17.01 -11.08 18.53
CA GLU A 623 -18.37 -10.80 19.00
C GLU A 623 -18.34 -10.25 20.42
N PHE A 624 -19.02 -9.12 20.64
CA PHE A 624 -19.05 -8.40 21.92
C PHE A 624 -20.49 -8.26 22.45
N PRO A 625 -21.05 -9.27 23.15
CA PRO A 625 -22.36 -9.17 23.80
C PRO A 625 -22.20 -8.51 25.17
N LEU A 626 -22.54 -7.23 25.25
CA LEU A 626 -22.26 -6.38 26.40
C LEU A 626 -23.48 -6.19 27.33
N SER A 627 -23.23 -5.88 28.60
CA SER A 627 -24.27 -5.60 29.60
C SER A 627 -25.00 -4.26 29.36
N VAL A 628 -24.32 -3.31 28.71
CA VAL A 628 -24.89 -2.03 28.25
C VAL A 628 -25.87 -2.23 27.09
N SER A 629 -26.90 -1.39 27.01
CA SER A 629 -27.99 -1.53 26.05
C SER A 629 -28.30 -0.22 25.33
N ASN A 630 -28.21 -0.20 24.00
CA ASN A 630 -28.60 0.94 23.18
C ASN A 630 -28.95 0.48 21.75
N SER A 631 -30.01 1.06 21.17
CA SER A 631 -30.44 0.78 19.79
C SER A 631 -29.50 1.38 18.74
N GLU A 632 -28.64 2.32 19.14
CA GLU A 632 -27.59 2.93 18.31
C GLU A 632 -26.19 2.56 18.81
N ALA A 633 -25.20 2.57 17.92
CA ALA A 633 -23.78 2.62 18.24
C ALA A 633 -23.10 3.76 17.44
N THR A 634 -21.98 4.26 17.95
CA THR A 634 -21.19 5.34 17.30
C THR A 634 -19.98 4.73 16.60
N TYR A 635 -19.72 5.11 15.35
CA TYR A 635 -18.68 4.54 14.49
C TYR A 635 -17.75 5.64 13.97
N ASP A 636 -16.45 5.35 13.97
CA ASP A 636 -15.40 6.22 13.45
C ASP A 636 -15.40 6.32 11.93
N LEU A 637 -15.33 7.54 11.40
CA LEU A 637 -15.17 7.81 9.97
C LEU A 637 -13.77 8.33 9.61
N GLY A 638 -12.83 8.40 10.57
CA GLY A 638 -11.49 8.98 10.41
C GLY A 638 -11.47 10.51 10.37
N ILE A 639 -12.58 11.13 9.96
CA ILE A 639 -12.94 12.52 10.24
C ILE A 639 -14.36 12.50 10.82
N GLY A 640 -14.48 12.76 12.12
CA GLY A 640 -15.74 12.67 12.85
C GLY A 640 -16.30 11.25 12.98
N SER A 641 -17.56 11.16 13.39
CA SER A 641 -18.22 9.87 13.70
C SER A 641 -19.70 9.89 13.36
N VAL A 642 -20.21 8.77 12.85
CA VAL A 642 -21.64 8.54 12.54
C VAL A 642 -22.29 7.66 13.60
N LYS A 643 -23.60 7.85 13.84
CA LYS A 643 -24.40 6.89 14.60
C LYS A 643 -25.15 5.97 13.66
N ARG A 644 -25.15 4.67 13.92
CA ARG A 644 -25.94 3.68 13.16
C ARG A 644 -26.76 2.81 14.11
N SER A 645 -27.94 2.39 13.65
CA SER A 645 -28.86 1.55 14.41
C SER A 645 -28.39 0.09 14.48
N ASN A 646 -29.20 -0.78 15.07
CA ASN A 646 -29.16 -2.22 14.78
C ASN A 646 -29.31 -2.48 13.26
N ASN A 647 -28.85 -3.64 12.81
CA ASN A 647 -28.85 -4.08 11.40
C ASN A 647 -30.21 -3.85 10.69
N THR A 648 -30.15 -3.26 9.50
CA THR A 648 -31.32 -3.03 8.62
C THR A 648 -31.24 -3.89 7.35
N LEU A 649 -32.14 -3.67 6.37
CA LEU A 649 -32.06 -4.34 5.06
C LEU A 649 -30.89 -3.83 4.20
N THR A 650 -30.48 -2.57 4.38
CA THR A 650 -29.44 -1.89 3.58
C THR A 650 -28.18 -1.52 4.36
N ALA A 651 -28.18 -1.74 5.69
CA ALA A 651 -27.03 -1.54 6.57
C ALA A 651 -26.99 -2.68 7.61
N TYR A 652 -26.50 -3.85 7.18
CA TYR A 652 -26.32 -5.06 8.01
C TYR A 652 -24.84 -5.47 8.18
N GLU A 653 -23.97 -4.91 7.35
CA GLU A 653 -22.52 -4.90 7.44
C GLU A 653 -22.09 -3.48 7.01
N VAL A 654 -21.26 -2.79 7.79
CA VAL A 654 -20.93 -1.37 7.59
C VAL A 654 -19.46 -1.08 7.88
N TYR A 655 -18.87 -0.09 7.19
CA TYR A 655 -17.49 0.30 7.39
C TYR A 655 -17.29 1.20 8.64
N ALA A 656 -16.15 1.09 9.31
CA ALA A 656 -15.62 2.13 10.21
C ALA A 656 -14.08 2.08 10.24
N GLN A 657 -13.43 3.19 10.55
CA GLN A 657 -11.98 3.33 10.40
C GLN A 657 -11.18 2.69 11.56
N TYR A 658 -11.11 3.31 12.73
CA TYR A 658 -10.30 2.82 13.85
C TYR A 658 -11.12 2.29 15.04
N TRP A 659 -12.36 2.73 15.25
CA TRP A 659 -13.16 2.34 16.42
C TRP A 659 -14.69 2.36 16.21
N ALA A 660 -15.39 1.67 17.11
CA ALA A 660 -16.85 1.74 17.31
C ALA A 660 -17.16 1.75 18.81
N ASP A 661 -18.27 2.34 19.24
CA ASP A 661 -18.65 2.49 20.66
C ASP A 661 -20.12 2.12 20.93
N LEU A 662 -20.33 1.38 22.03
CA LEU A 662 -21.64 1.13 22.62
C LEU A 662 -21.76 1.83 23.98
N THR A 663 -22.04 3.13 23.98
CA THR A 663 -22.55 3.86 25.15
C THR A 663 -23.98 3.42 25.48
N ASP A 664 -24.24 3.07 26.73
CA ASP A 664 -25.56 2.69 27.25
C ASP A 664 -26.60 3.80 27.06
N LYS A 665 -27.87 3.44 26.85
CA LYS A 665 -28.97 4.40 26.68
C LYS A 665 -29.15 5.38 27.85
N SER A 666 -28.67 5.04 29.05
CA SER A 666 -28.66 5.96 30.20
C SER A 666 -27.55 7.01 30.17
N GLY A 667 -26.56 6.89 29.29
CA GLY A 667 -25.41 7.81 29.19
C GLY A 667 -24.41 7.73 30.35
N ASN A 668 -24.51 6.71 31.21
CA ASN A 668 -23.67 6.58 32.42
C ASN A 668 -22.46 5.64 32.26
N TYR A 669 -22.37 4.90 31.14
CA TYR A 669 -21.29 3.95 30.89
C TYR A 669 -21.25 3.53 29.42
N GLY A 670 -20.09 3.21 28.88
CA GLY A 670 -19.94 2.59 27.56
C GLY A 670 -18.71 1.72 27.41
N VAL A 671 -18.53 1.15 26.22
CA VAL A 671 -17.33 0.43 25.82
C VAL A 671 -17.00 0.79 24.38
N SER A 672 -15.82 1.39 24.18
CA SER A 672 -15.24 1.59 22.86
C SER A 672 -14.44 0.34 22.47
N VAL A 673 -14.63 -0.13 21.23
CA VAL A 673 -13.88 -1.21 20.59
C VAL A 673 -12.98 -0.57 19.52
N MET A 674 -11.67 -0.79 19.60
CA MET A 674 -10.67 -0.24 18.68
C MET A 674 -9.99 -1.36 17.87
N ASN A 675 -9.44 -1.06 16.70
CA ASN A 675 -8.78 -2.01 15.81
C ASN A 675 -7.46 -1.48 15.19
N ASP A 676 -6.67 -2.37 14.59
CA ASP A 676 -5.39 -2.06 13.92
C ASP A 676 -5.34 -2.41 12.41
N GLY A 677 -6.50 -2.55 11.74
CA GLY A 677 -6.60 -2.90 10.32
C GLY A 677 -7.85 -3.68 9.88
N LYS A 678 -9.00 -3.52 10.56
CA LYS A 678 -10.25 -4.25 10.32
C LYS A 678 -11.43 -3.28 10.22
N TYR A 679 -12.13 -3.28 9.08
CA TYR A 679 -13.03 -2.20 8.70
C TYR A 679 -14.51 -2.59 8.71
N GLY A 680 -14.87 -3.87 8.58
CA GLY A 680 -16.27 -4.34 8.59
C GLY A 680 -16.84 -4.51 9.99
N TRP A 681 -18.06 -4.03 10.21
CA TRP A 681 -18.78 -4.10 11.49
C TRP A 681 -20.25 -4.47 11.30
N ASP A 682 -20.87 -5.09 12.31
CA ASP A 682 -22.32 -5.18 12.41
C ASP A 682 -22.84 -4.95 13.84
N LYS A 683 -24.17 -4.83 13.96
CA LYS A 683 -24.89 -4.63 15.22
C LYS A 683 -26.24 -5.38 15.21
N PRO A 684 -26.26 -6.69 15.48
CA PRO A 684 -27.49 -7.50 15.35
C PRO A 684 -28.57 -7.15 16.38
N ASN A 685 -28.23 -6.51 17.51
CA ASN A 685 -29.18 -6.15 18.56
C ASN A 685 -28.64 -5.03 19.50
N ASP A 686 -29.48 -4.57 20.42
CA ASP A 686 -29.19 -3.49 21.38
C ASP A 686 -27.95 -3.71 22.28
N ASN A 687 -27.50 -4.95 22.47
CA ASN A 687 -26.40 -5.32 23.37
C ASN A 687 -25.13 -5.79 22.64
N THR A 688 -25.20 -6.05 21.33
CA THR A 688 -24.11 -6.70 20.59
C THR A 688 -23.59 -5.83 19.45
N ILE A 689 -22.28 -5.59 19.44
CA ILE A 689 -21.50 -5.17 18.25
C ILE A 689 -20.60 -6.35 17.86
N ARG A 690 -20.30 -6.51 16.57
CA ARG A 690 -19.30 -7.46 16.09
C ARG A 690 -18.35 -6.79 15.09
N LEU A 691 -17.07 -7.13 15.19
CA LEU A 691 -16.00 -6.69 14.28
C LEU A 691 -15.65 -7.85 13.35
N THR A 692 -15.70 -7.62 12.05
CA THR A 692 -15.42 -8.64 11.02
C THR A 692 -13.91 -8.77 10.80
N LEU A 693 -13.39 -10.01 10.78
CA LEU A 693 -11.97 -10.31 10.88
C LEU A 693 -11.37 -10.94 9.62
N LEU A 694 -12.02 -11.97 9.05
CA LEU A 694 -11.60 -12.72 7.86
C LEU A 694 -12.84 -13.20 7.08
N HIS A 695 -12.80 -13.17 5.75
CA HIS A 695 -13.90 -13.50 4.83
C HIS A 695 -13.48 -14.53 3.77
N THR A 696 -14.19 -15.66 3.73
CA THR A 696 -13.93 -16.77 2.78
C THR A 696 -15.25 -17.39 2.31
N PRO A 697 -15.83 -16.94 1.19
CA PRO A 697 -17.17 -17.32 0.75
C PRO A 697 -17.27 -18.73 0.15
N GLU A 698 -18.47 -19.32 0.15
CA GLU A 698 -18.84 -20.46 -0.71
C GLU A 698 -19.07 -19.98 -2.14
N THR A 699 -18.05 -20.10 -2.99
CA THR A 699 -18.06 -19.66 -4.40
C THR A 699 -18.70 -20.67 -5.37
N LYS A 700 -19.30 -20.21 -6.48
CA LYS A 700 -19.66 -21.03 -7.64
C LYS A 700 -19.38 -20.28 -8.95
N GLY A 701 -18.96 -20.96 -10.01
CA GLY A 701 -18.72 -20.33 -11.32
C GLY A 701 -17.34 -19.65 -11.43
N GLY A 702 -17.28 -18.48 -12.06
CA GLY A 702 -16.03 -17.85 -12.51
C GLY A 702 -15.05 -17.48 -11.38
N TYR A 703 -15.55 -16.91 -10.28
CA TYR A 703 -14.74 -16.45 -9.15
C TYR A 703 -14.38 -17.56 -8.14
N ALA A 704 -14.19 -18.80 -8.61
CA ALA A 704 -13.96 -19.98 -7.77
C ALA A 704 -12.65 -19.95 -6.96
N TYR A 705 -11.74 -19.02 -7.22
CA TYR A 705 -10.53 -18.81 -6.42
C TYR A 705 -10.80 -18.05 -5.11
N GLN A 706 -11.86 -17.23 -5.06
CA GLN A 706 -12.14 -16.36 -3.90
C GLN A 706 -12.52 -17.14 -2.62
N ASN A 707 -12.85 -18.44 -2.71
CA ASN A 707 -13.08 -19.29 -1.53
C ASN A 707 -11.82 -19.55 -0.68
N ARG A 708 -10.63 -19.18 -1.19
CA ARG A 708 -9.33 -19.29 -0.53
C ARG A 708 -8.63 -17.93 -0.38
N GLN A 709 -9.34 -16.82 -0.54
CA GLN A 709 -8.66 -15.52 -0.67
C GLN A 709 -7.85 -15.14 0.58
N ASP A 710 -8.49 -15.11 1.75
CA ASP A 710 -7.79 -14.90 3.03
C ASP A 710 -6.97 -16.12 3.53
N PHE A 711 -6.61 -17.12 2.70
CA PHE A 711 -5.86 -18.30 3.17
C PHE A 711 -4.39 -17.96 3.48
N GLY A 712 -3.97 -18.12 4.73
CA GLY A 712 -2.60 -17.83 5.12
C GLY A 712 -2.44 -17.49 6.60
N TYR A 713 -1.33 -16.85 6.94
CA TYR A 713 -1.05 -16.38 8.30
C TYR A 713 -1.46 -14.91 8.45
N HIS A 714 -2.25 -14.63 9.49
CA HIS A 714 -2.77 -13.29 9.80
C HIS A 714 -2.40 -12.87 11.22
N THR A 715 -2.06 -11.59 11.40
CA THR A 715 -1.84 -11.00 12.73
C THR A 715 -2.63 -9.70 12.88
N PHE A 716 -3.49 -9.61 13.89
CA PHE A 716 -4.32 -8.41 14.12
C PHE A 716 -4.69 -8.22 15.60
N THR A 717 -4.98 -6.98 15.96
CA THR A 717 -5.29 -6.54 17.33
C THR A 717 -6.64 -5.84 17.35
N TYR A 718 -7.50 -6.23 18.29
CA TYR A 718 -8.63 -5.40 18.68
C TYR A 718 -8.58 -5.16 20.19
N SER A 719 -9.04 -3.99 20.62
CA SER A 719 -8.92 -3.54 22.01
C SER A 719 -10.25 -3.08 22.56
N LEU A 720 -10.53 -3.40 23.83
CA LEU A 720 -11.66 -2.84 24.57
C LEU A 720 -11.18 -1.72 25.49
N VAL A 721 -11.91 -0.59 25.47
CA VAL A 721 -11.73 0.54 26.38
C VAL A 721 -13.08 0.85 27.03
N PRO A 722 -13.36 0.28 28.21
CA PRO A 722 -14.52 0.65 29.02
C PRO A 722 -14.42 2.09 29.51
N HIS A 723 -15.54 2.82 29.50
CA HIS A 723 -15.61 4.19 30.00
C HIS A 723 -16.86 4.45 30.85
N ALA A 724 -16.74 5.43 31.75
CA ALA A 724 -17.80 5.86 32.64
C ALA A 724 -18.34 7.23 32.18
N GLY A 725 -19.67 7.37 32.14
CA GLY A 725 -20.35 8.47 31.48
C GLY A 725 -20.64 8.17 30.00
N ALA A 726 -20.61 9.22 29.18
CA ALA A 726 -20.79 9.15 27.74
C ALA A 726 -19.45 9.17 27.00
N LEU A 727 -19.45 8.71 25.75
CA LEU A 727 -18.28 8.69 24.86
C LEU A 727 -17.57 10.05 24.74
N ASP A 728 -16.36 10.12 25.32
CA ASP A 728 -15.37 11.14 25.01
C ASP A 728 -14.70 10.78 23.67
N LYS A 729 -15.19 11.37 22.57
CA LYS A 729 -14.66 11.10 21.22
C LYS A 729 -13.21 11.53 21.07
N PRO A 730 -12.77 12.75 21.49
CA PRO A 730 -11.36 13.12 21.45
C PRO A 730 -10.45 12.13 22.19
N ALA A 731 -10.82 11.67 23.38
CA ALA A 731 -10.03 10.67 24.11
C ALA A 731 -10.02 9.29 23.42
N THR A 732 -11.14 8.85 22.85
CA THR A 732 -11.22 7.58 22.12
C THR A 732 -10.42 7.63 20.80
N VAL A 733 -10.48 8.73 20.06
CA VAL A 733 -9.65 8.97 18.87
C VAL A 733 -8.16 8.91 19.25
N LEU A 734 -7.73 9.64 20.29
CA LEU A 734 -6.33 9.61 20.74
C LEU A 734 -5.87 8.22 21.18
N LYS A 735 -6.73 7.41 21.80
CA LYS A 735 -6.41 6.01 22.15
C LYS A 735 -6.33 5.08 20.93
N ALA A 736 -7.17 5.28 19.93
CA ALA A 736 -7.16 4.50 18.69
C ALA A 736 -5.95 4.86 17.81
N GLU A 737 -5.60 6.14 17.75
CA GLU A 737 -4.34 6.65 17.20
C GLU A 737 -3.12 6.04 17.90
N GLN A 738 -3.12 5.92 19.23
CA GLN A 738 -2.04 5.26 20.01
C GLN A 738 -1.97 3.74 19.83
N LEU A 739 -3.09 3.07 19.51
CA LEU A 739 -3.09 1.64 19.16
C LEU A 739 -2.40 1.40 17.81
N ASN A 740 -2.66 2.28 16.83
CA ASN A 740 -2.13 2.16 15.47
C ASN A 740 -0.70 2.73 15.35
N GLN A 741 -0.39 3.81 16.08
CA GLN A 741 0.91 4.48 16.14
C GLN A 741 1.52 4.38 17.55
N PRO A 742 2.15 3.25 17.89
CA PRO A 742 2.82 3.08 19.18
C PRO A 742 4.09 3.94 19.30
N ILE A 743 4.62 4.06 20.52
CA ILE A 743 5.98 4.59 20.77
C ILE A 743 6.99 3.62 20.15
N LEU A 744 7.85 4.13 19.27
CA LEU A 744 8.91 3.35 18.61
C LEU A 744 10.25 3.56 19.32
N ALA A 745 11.10 2.54 19.32
CA ALA A 745 12.36 2.52 20.06
C ALA A 745 13.56 2.33 19.14
N PHE A 746 14.65 3.03 19.43
CA PHE A 746 15.91 2.98 18.69
C PHE A 746 17.08 2.92 19.68
N LYS A 747 17.99 1.95 19.51
CA LYS A 747 19.24 1.89 20.28
C LYS A 747 20.21 2.89 19.70
N ALA A 748 20.81 3.73 20.54
CA ALA A 748 21.90 4.63 20.17
C ALA A 748 23.23 4.19 20.81
N ASP A 749 24.32 4.84 20.40
CA ASP A 749 25.59 4.87 21.14
C ASP A 749 25.64 6.07 22.11
N LYS A 750 26.71 6.22 22.89
CA LYS A 750 26.83 7.27 23.92
C LYS A 750 27.68 8.45 23.46
N HIS A 751 27.06 9.58 23.21
CA HIS A 751 27.72 10.84 22.86
C HIS A 751 27.03 12.03 23.54
N ALA A 752 27.72 13.18 23.57
CA ALA A 752 27.10 14.43 23.98
C ALA A 752 26.24 15.01 22.84
N GLY A 753 25.31 15.90 23.17
CA GLY A 753 24.50 16.64 22.22
C GLY A 753 23.97 17.94 22.82
N THR A 754 23.46 18.83 21.98
CA THR A 754 23.00 20.18 22.32
C THR A 754 21.52 20.25 22.70
N LEU A 755 20.69 19.35 22.20
CA LEU A 755 19.24 19.28 22.50
C LEU A 755 18.92 18.72 23.90
N GLY A 756 19.92 18.19 24.61
CA GLY A 756 19.70 17.47 25.86
C GLY A 756 19.00 16.13 25.62
N LYS A 757 18.18 15.67 26.57
CA LYS A 757 17.65 14.29 26.60
C LYS A 757 16.20 14.14 26.17
N SER A 758 15.52 15.22 25.82
CA SER A 758 14.13 15.20 25.39
C SER A 758 13.86 16.39 24.47
N PHE A 759 13.14 16.15 23.39
CA PHE A 759 12.87 17.14 22.34
C PHE A 759 11.41 17.02 21.85
N THR A 760 10.75 18.16 21.69
CA THR A 760 9.37 18.30 21.19
C THR A 760 9.44 19.10 19.90
N PHE A 761 9.05 18.55 18.74
CA PHE A 761 9.04 19.34 17.51
C PHE A 761 7.80 20.21 17.36
N VAL A 762 6.61 19.63 17.55
CA VAL A 762 5.31 20.32 17.46
C VAL A 762 4.30 19.72 18.43
N HIS A 763 3.42 20.55 18.98
CA HIS A 763 2.23 20.08 19.71
C HIS A 763 1.00 20.96 19.47
N SER A 764 -0.18 20.39 19.69
CA SER A 764 -1.41 21.15 19.92
C SER A 764 -1.60 21.37 21.43
N ASP A 765 -2.14 22.51 21.83
CA ASP A 765 -2.58 22.76 23.21
C ASP A 765 -4.01 22.23 23.50
N ASN A 766 -4.77 21.87 22.47
CA ASN A 766 -6.15 21.40 22.56
C ASN A 766 -6.29 19.98 21.98
N ASN A 767 -6.62 19.01 22.84
CA ASN A 767 -6.83 17.61 22.45
C ASN A 767 -8.01 17.38 21.47
N SER A 768 -8.91 18.36 21.30
CA SER A 768 -9.98 18.32 20.29
C SER A 768 -9.51 18.75 18.89
N VAL A 769 -8.27 19.24 18.76
CA VAL A 769 -7.66 19.69 17.50
C VAL A 769 -6.34 18.92 17.31
N VAL A 770 -6.41 17.82 16.57
CA VAL A 770 -5.28 16.90 16.37
C VAL A 770 -4.50 17.26 15.11
N VAL A 771 -3.17 17.31 15.18
CA VAL A 771 -2.31 17.43 13.98
C VAL A 771 -2.20 16.06 13.32
N LYS A 772 -2.97 15.82 12.25
CA LYS A 772 -2.93 14.55 11.51
C LYS A 772 -1.75 14.47 10.54
N THR A 773 -1.23 15.61 10.05
CA THR A 773 -0.03 15.64 9.18
C THR A 773 0.90 16.79 9.51
N LEU A 774 2.19 16.50 9.45
CA LEU A 774 3.30 17.45 9.36
C LEU A 774 4.29 16.86 8.33
N LYS A 775 4.47 17.55 7.20
CA LYS A 775 5.36 17.15 6.10
C LYS A 775 6.03 18.38 5.47
N LYS A 776 6.97 18.19 4.55
CA LYS A 776 7.37 19.23 3.59
C LYS A 776 6.37 19.26 2.42
N ALA A 777 6.06 20.43 1.89
CA ALA A 777 5.19 20.59 0.73
C ALA A 777 5.79 19.92 -0.53
N GLU A 778 4.94 19.43 -1.42
CA GLU A 778 5.37 18.78 -2.68
C GLU A 778 6.02 19.78 -3.66
N VAL A 779 5.67 21.06 -3.57
CA VAL A 779 6.08 22.11 -4.53
C VAL A 779 6.68 23.38 -3.90
N SER A 780 6.99 23.38 -2.60
CA SER A 780 7.60 24.56 -1.94
C SER A 780 8.46 24.22 -0.72
N ASP A 781 9.34 25.15 -0.35
CA ASP A 781 10.19 25.07 0.85
C ASP A 781 9.42 25.52 2.12
N GLU A 782 8.20 25.01 2.30
CA GLU A 782 7.32 25.26 3.44
C GLU A 782 6.90 23.92 4.06
N TYR A 783 6.64 23.90 5.38
CA TYR A 783 6.07 22.74 6.04
C TYR A 783 4.54 22.79 5.99
N VAL A 784 3.93 21.70 5.56
CA VAL A 784 2.47 21.53 5.51
C VAL A 784 2.02 20.91 6.81
N VAL A 785 1.04 21.55 7.45
CA VAL A 785 0.48 21.16 8.74
C VAL A 785 -1.04 21.02 8.57
N ARG A 786 -1.57 19.82 8.82
CA ARG A 786 -2.99 19.52 8.70
C ARG A 786 -3.58 19.16 10.05
N VAL A 787 -4.69 19.81 10.41
CA VAL A 787 -5.38 19.67 11.69
C VAL A 787 -6.84 19.28 11.49
N TYR A 788 -7.33 18.33 12.29
CA TYR A 788 -8.73 17.87 12.30
C TYR A 788 -9.39 18.18 13.64
N GLU A 789 -10.67 18.55 13.60
CA GLU A 789 -11.51 18.69 14.79
C GLU A 789 -12.17 17.35 15.15
N THR A 790 -12.08 16.90 16.40
CA THR A 790 -12.47 15.54 16.81
C THR A 790 -13.71 15.44 17.71
N SER A 791 -14.23 16.56 18.25
CA SER A 791 -15.40 16.53 19.14
C SER A 791 -16.74 16.53 18.39
N GLY A 792 -16.85 17.27 17.29
CA GLY A 792 -18.09 17.47 16.54
C GLY A 792 -19.16 18.31 17.26
N GLU A 793 -18.82 18.98 18.37
CA GLU A 793 -19.83 19.68 19.20
C GLU A 793 -19.90 21.19 18.96
N LYS A 794 -18.74 21.82 18.77
CA LYS A 794 -18.57 23.28 18.68
C LYS A 794 -17.28 23.65 17.97
N ALA A 795 -17.18 24.88 17.49
CA ALA A 795 -15.92 25.39 16.97
C ALA A 795 -14.84 25.41 18.09
N GLN A 796 -13.65 24.94 17.75
CA GLN A 796 -12.49 24.89 18.64
C GLN A 796 -11.50 26.02 18.31
N GLN A 797 -10.73 26.41 19.31
CA GLN A 797 -9.50 27.19 19.14
C GLN A 797 -8.33 26.35 19.63
N ALA A 798 -7.17 26.50 18.98
CA ALA A 798 -5.92 25.84 19.39
C ALA A 798 -4.70 26.68 18.98
N GLU A 799 -3.64 26.61 19.77
CA GLU A 799 -2.30 27.03 19.38
C GLU A 799 -1.48 25.79 18.97
N ILE A 800 -1.05 25.73 17.70
CA ILE A 800 -0.09 24.73 17.25
C ILE A 800 1.32 25.32 17.45
N VAL A 801 2.07 24.74 18.39
CA VAL A 801 3.31 25.31 18.92
C VAL A 801 4.51 24.50 18.45
N PHE A 802 5.41 25.15 17.71
CA PHE A 802 6.60 24.56 17.09
C PHE A 802 7.86 24.78 17.95
N ALA A 803 8.93 24.01 17.67
CA ALA A 803 10.25 24.19 18.28
C ALA A 803 10.97 25.50 17.88
N GLY A 804 10.54 26.17 16.81
CA GLY A 804 11.16 27.41 16.29
C GLY A 804 10.15 28.50 15.96
N ASP A 805 10.61 29.75 15.90
CA ASP A 805 9.79 30.89 15.47
C ASP A 805 9.22 30.66 14.05
N ILE A 806 7.97 31.04 13.82
CA ILE A 806 7.36 31.09 12.49
C ILE A 806 7.80 32.40 11.82
N LEU A 807 8.26 32.32 10.57
CA LEU A 807 8.57 33.48 9.72
C LEU A 807 7.36 33.91 8.88
N SER A 808 6.59 32.93 8.40
CA SER A 808 5.35 33.13 7.64
C SER A 808 4.44 31.91 7.79
N ALA A 809 3.13 32.14 7.81
CA ALA A 809 2.14 31.09 7.69
C ALA A 809 1.00 31.51 6.75
N SER A 810 0.53 30.57 5.92
CA SER A 810 -0.64 30.75 5.05
C SER A 810 -1.63 29.61 5.27
N GLU A 811 -2.92 29.91 5.13
CA GLU A 811 -3.96 28.87 5.08
C GLU A 811 -4.02 28.33 3.64
N ALA A 812 -4.12 27.02 3.50
CA ALA A 812 -4.09 26.31 2.24
C ALA A 812 -5.26 25.32 2.12
N ASP A 813 -5.64 25.01 0.90
CA ASP A 813 -6.56 23.90 0.63
C ASP A 813 -5.85 22.55 0.77
N GLY A 814 -6.60 21.47 0.53
CA GLY A 814 -6.13 20.11 0.67
C GLY A 814 -4.94 19.75 -0.22
N THR A 815 -4.81 20.44 -1.36
CA THR A 815 -3.80 20.27 -2.43
C THR A 815 -2.55 21.16 -2.24
N GLU A 816 -2.40 21.73 -1.04
CA GLU A 816 -1.30 22.61 -0.61
C GLU A 816 -1.31 24.02 -1.25
N LYS A 817 -2.37 24.35 -2.00
CA LYS A 817 -2.56 25.64 -2.67
C LYS A 817 -3.01 26.70 -1.67
N THR A 818 -2.29 27.81 -1.58
CA THR A 818 -2.58 28.90 -0.62
C THR A 818 -3.93 29.57 -0.95
N ILE A 819 -4.84 29.57 0.03
CA ILE A 819 -6.18 30.19 -0.05
C ILE A 819 -6.32 31.42 0.87
N GLY A 820 -5.45 31.59 1.86
CA GLY A 820 -5.53 32.71 2.81
C GLY A 820 -4.23 32.98 3.59
N GLN A 821 -4.23 34.05 4.39
CA GLN A 821 -3.18 34.32 5.38
C GLN A 821 -3.54 33.63 6.70
N ALA A 822 -2.56 33.03 7.39
CA ALA A 822 -2.78 32.42 8.69
C ALA A 822 -2.18 33.28 9.81
N ALA A 823 -2.89 33.39 10.93
CA ALA A 823 -2.42 34.15 12.08
C ALA A 823 -1.41 33.34 12.91
N PHE A 824 -0.30 33.98 13.29
CA PHE A 824 0.72 33.37 14.14
C PHE A 824 1.38 34.41 15.06
N SER A 825 2.04 33.95 16.12
CA SER A 825 2.80 34.78 17.05
C SER A 825 3.99 34.00 17.61
N GLY A 826 5.21 34.47 17.35
CA GLY A 826 6.43 33.72 17.69
C GLY A 826 6.43 32.33 17.05
N ASN A 827 6.53 31.29 17.87
CA ASN A 827 6.49 29.88 17.45
C ASN A 827 5.08 29.27 17.44
N LYS A 828 4.01 30.07 17.51
CA LYS A 828 2.62 29.60 17.65
C LYS A 828 1.75 29.95 16.45
N LEU A 829 1.22 28.95 15.77
CA LEU A 829 0.17 29.08 14.75
C LEU A 829 -1.21 29.07 15.42
N GLN A 830 -2.06 30.04 15.11
CA GLN A 830 -3.40 30.17 15.66
C GLN A 830 -4.40 29.41 14.77
N VAL A 831 -5.12 28.45 15.34
CA VAL A 831 -6.11 27.62 14.65
C VAL A 831 -7.50 27.88 15.20
N SER A 832 -8.41 28.28 14.32
CA SER A 832 -9.85 28.35 14.56
C SER A 832 -10.54 27.37 13.61
N ILE A 833 -11.19 26.32 14.14
CA ILE A 833 -11.68 25.19 13.35
C ILE A 833 -13.11 24.79 13.75
N SER A 834 -13.94 24.42 12.77
CA SER A 834 -15.35 24.05 12.95
C SER A 834 -15.52 22.57 13.31
N PRO A 835 -16.66 22.15 13.90
CA PRO A 835 -16.99 20.75 14.17
C PRO A 835 -16.65 19.81 13.01
N TYR A 836 -15.87 18.75 13.28
CA TYR A 836 -15.41 17.75 12.29
C TYR A 836 -14.73 18.30 11.02
N SER A 837 -14.37 19.59 10.96
CA SER A 837 -13.72 20.17 9.77
C SER A 837 -12.21 19.90 9.74
N ILE A 838 -11.64 20.08 8.55
CA ILE A 838 -10.19 20.06 8.30
C ILE A 838 -9.70 21.51 8.20
N LYS A 839 -8.45 21.77 8.61
CA LYS A 839 -7.66 22.89 8.06
C LYS A 839 -6.25 22.45 7.68
N THR A 840 -5.72 23.06 6.62
CA THR A 840 -4.34 22.91 6.17
C THR A 840 -3.64 24.25 6.19
N TYR A 841 -2.40 24.26 6.64
CA TYR A 841 -1.55 25.43 6.72
C TYR A 841 -0.19 25.14 6.11
N LYS A 842 0.39 26.11 5.42
CA LYS A 842 1.81 26.11 5.07
C LYS A 842 2.55 27.07 6.00
N VAL A 843 3.62 26.58 6.62
CA VAL A 843 4.36 27.26 7.68
C VAL A 843 5.85 27.25 7.31
N LYS A 844 6.47 28.42 7.27
CA LYS A 844 7.94 28.53 7.15
C LYS A 844 8.52 28.86 8.51
N LEU A 845 9.30 27.95 9.07
CA LEU A 845 10.01 28.16 10.33
C LEU A 845 11.35 28.87 10.11
N LYS A 846 11.78 29.61 11.13
CA LYS A 846 13.14 30.14 11.28
C LYS A 846 14.09 28.97 11.54
N SER A 847 15.19 28.90 10.81
CA SER A 847 16.24 27.89 11.04
C SER A 847 16.73 27.92 12.49
N SER A 848 16.98 26.73 13.05
CA SER A 848 17.53 26.49 14.41
C SER A 848 18.93 27.07 14.66
N ALA A 849 19.58 27.59 13.61
CA ALA A 849 20.94 28.08 13.50
C ALA A 849 22.01 27.01 13.20
N GLY A 850 22.68 27.21 12.06
CA GLY A 850 23.57 26.26 11.42
C GLY A 850 23.12 26.05 9.96
N GLN A 851 24.08 26.01 9.03
CA GLN A 851 23.87 25.20 7.82
C GLN A 851 23.81 23.73 8.25
N PRO A 852 23.10 22.84 7.54
CA PRO A 852 23.14 21.41 7.87
C PRO A 852 24.58 20.91 7.97
N GLU A 853 24.88 20.06 8.95
CA GLU A 853 26.25 19.54 9.10
C GLU A 853 26.56 18.67 7.88
N LYS A 854 27.27 19.25 6.91
CA LYS A 854 27.48 18.63 5.60
C LYS A 854 28.31 17.36 5.79
N LEU A 855 27.64 16.22 5.63
CA LEU A 855 28.25 14.89 5.56
C LEU A 855 29.53 14.98 4.73
N GLN A 856 30.67 14.73 5.36
CA GLN A 856 31.94 14.75 4.65
C GLN A 856 32.04 13.44 3.86
N TYR A 857 31.94 13.54 2.54
CA TYR A 857 32.00 12.40 1.65
C TYR A 857 33.09 12.55 0.58
N ALA A 858 33.39 11.45 -0.10
CA ALA A 858 34.07 11.43 -1.40
C ALA A 858 33.50 10.31 -2.26
N VAL A 859 33.14 10.61 -3.51
CA VAL A 859 32.81 9.58 -4.50
C VAL A 859 34.10 8.86 -4.88
N LEU A 860 34.11 7.54 -4.79
CA LEU A 860 35.25 6.69 -5.09
C LEU A 860 35.05 6.09 -6.51
N PRO A 861 35.84 6.50 -7.52
CA PRO A 861 35.59 6.09 -8.90
C PRO A 861 35.79 4.59 -9.10
N LEU A 862 34.77 3.94 -9.67
CA LEU A 862 34.80 2.53 -10.05
C LEU A 862 35.27 2.35 -11.49
N LYS A 863 36.03 1.28 -11.75
CA LYS A 863 36.49 0.91 -13.10
C LYS A 863 35.45 0.01 -13.77
N PHE A 864 34.35 0.61 -14.21
CA PHE A 864 33.24 -0.13 -14.81
C PHE A 864 33.68 -1.06 -15.94
N ASN A 865 33.15 -2.28 -15.95
CA ASN A 865 33.52 -3.37 -16.85
C ASN A 865 32.30 -4.13 -17.42
N ARG A 866 31.08 -3.64 -17.15
CA ARG A 866 29.79 -4.18 -17.60
C ARG A 866 28.87 -3.02 -18.01
N LYS A 867 28.07 -3.21 -19.07
CA LYS A 867 27.04 -2.25 -19.51
C LYS A 867 25.69 -2.76 -19.02
N CYS A 868 25.27 -2.21 -17.89
CA CYS A 868 24.16 -2.72 -17.08
C CYS A 868 22.82 -2.11 -17.46
N ALA A 869 22.82 -1.08 -18.32
CA ALA A 869 21.63 -0.39 -18.79
C ALA A 869 21.65 -0.21 -20.31
N SER A 870 20.48 -0.02 -20.88
CA SER A 870 20.25 0.28 -22.30
C SER A 870 19.10 1.27 -22.46
N TRP A 871 19.01 1.95 -23.60
CA TRP A 871 17.87 2.81 -23.95
C TRP A 871 16.86 2.06 -24.83
N ASN A 872 15.60 2.54 -24.88
CA ASN A 872 14.54 2.02 -25.76
C ASN A 872 15.00 1.67 -27.19
N GLU A 873 15.73 2.58 -27.85
CA GLU A 873 16.18 2.41 -29.23
C GLU A 873 17.32 1.38 -29.39
N PHE A 874 17.94 0.99 -28.27
CA PHE A 874 19.20 0.24 -28.20
C PHE A 874 19.17 -0.89 -27.15
N ARG A 875 17.99 -1.48 -26.87
CA ARG A 875 17.78 -2.44 -25.77
C ARG A 875 18.82 -3.58 -25.72
N GLY A 876 19.19 -4.12 -26.89
CA GLY A 876 20.20 -5.19 -27.03
C GLY A 876 21.66 -4.79 -26.78
N GLU A 877 21.96 -3.54 -26.41
CA GLU A 877 23.31 -3.12 -26.01
C GLU A 877 23.62 -3.28 -24.52
N GLY A 878 22.61 -3.60 -23.69
CA GLY A 878 22.75 -3.82 -22.25
C GLY A 878 22.73 -5.30 -21.89
N ASP A 879 23.61 -5.72 -20.98
CA ASP A 879 23.56 -7.05 -20.36
C ASP A 879 23.96 -6.96 -18.88
N PHE A 880 22.94 -6.91 -18.04
CA PHE A 880 23.08 -7.18 -16.61
C PHE A 880 22.96 -8.69 -16.34
N GLU A 881 21.92 -9.32 -16.88
CA GLU A 881 21.60 -10.73 -16.69
C GLU A 881 20.99 -11.30 -17.97
N GLY A 882 21.69 -12.19 -18.68
CA GLY A 882 21.11 -12.97 -19.78
C GLY A 882 20.58 -12.16 -20.99
N GLY A 883 21.08 -10.95 -21.20
CA GLY A 883 20.55 -9.99 -22.19
C GLY A 883 19.41 -9.10 -21.69
N TYR A 884 19.06 -9.18 -20.40
CA TYR A 884 18.21 -8.22 -19.71
C TYR A 884 19.05 -7.11 -19.07
N SER A 885 18.52 -5.89 -19.02
CA SER A 885 19.21 -4.72 -18.44
C SER A 885 18.26 -3.77 -17.71
N TYR A 886 18.82 -2.88 -16.90
CA TYR A 886 18.09 -1.72 -16.36
C TYR A 886 17.67 -0.80 -17.51
N ALA A 887 16.50 -0.16 -17.38
CA ALA A 887 16.05 0.87 -18.31
C ALA A 887 16.80 2.18 -18.07
N ALA A 888 17.54 2.66 -19.07
CA ALA A 888 18.41 3.83 -18.93
C ALA A 888 17.62 5.12 -18.65
N GLU A 889 16.42 5.26 -19.19
CA GLU A 889 15.52 6.39 -18.98
C GLU A 889 15.07 6.56 -17.53
N LEU A 890 14.82 5.47 -16.81
CA LEU A 890 14.39 5.48 -15.40
C LEU A 890 15.53 5.81 -14.43
N LEU A 891 16.78 5.44 -14.79
CA LEU A 891 17.93 5.69 -13.93
C LEU A 891 18.20 7.20 -13.75
N PRO A 892 18.43 7.70 -12.53
CA PRO A 892 18.98 9.04 -12.34
C PRO A 892 20.46 9.09 -12.79
N SER A 893 21.02 10.28 -12.99
CA SER A 893 22.49 10.44 -13.14
C SER A 893 23.21 10.46 -11.77
N SER A 894 22.51 10.93 -10.75
CA SER A 894 22.95 10.91 -9.36
C SER A 894 21.75 10.86 -8.43
N MET A 895 21.89 10.20 -7.29
CA MET A 895 20.83 10.07 -6.28
C MET A 895 21.39 10.24 -4.87
N SER A 896 20.52 10.41 -3.88
CA SER A 896 20.89 10.49 -2.47
C SER A 896 20.03 9.51 -1.67
N VAL A 897 20.67 8.52 -1.04
CA VAL A 897 19.99 7.49 -0.25
C VAL A 897 20.38 7.69 1.20
N ASN A 898 19.42 8.15 2.02
CA ASN A 898 19.67 8.46 3.44
C ASN A 898 20.89 9.40 3.62
N GLN A 899 20.84 10.53 2.88
CA GLN A 899 21.87 11.57 2.71
C GLN A 899 23.21 11.14 2.10
N VAL A 900 23.46 9.85 1.85
CA VAL A 900 24.66 9.40 1.15
C VAL A 900 24.46 9.67 -0.35
N PRO A 901 25.26 10.56 -0.97
CA PRO A 901 25.14 10.85 -2.39
C PRO A 901 25.86 9.78 -3.20
N PHE A 902 25.28 9.39 -4.33
CA PHE A 902 25.84 8.46 -5.29
C PHE A 902 25.79 9.07 -6.70
N THR A 903 26.90 8.97 -7.43
CA THR A 903 26.98 9.29 -8.85
C THR A 903 27.03 7.97 -9.61
N LEU A 904 26.08 7.77 -10.53
CA LEU A 904 26.02 6.58 -11.38
C LEU A 904 26.88 6.78 -12.63
N GLY A 905 27.24 5.68 -13.30
CA GLY A 905 27.97 5.72 -14.57
C GLY A 905 27.16 6.31 -15.72
N GLU A 906 27.86 6.73 -16.79
CA GLU A 906 27.24 7.18 -18.03
C GLU A 906 26.40 6.04 -18.66
N LYS A 907 25.16 6.33 -19.06
CA LYS A 907 24.11 5.33 -19.31
C LYS A 907 24.34 4.48 -20.57
N ASP A 908 25.08 5.03 -21.52
CA ASP A 908 25.36 4.49 -22.85
C ASP A 908 26.68 3.71 -22.95
N THR A 909 27.49 3.68 -21.89
CA THR A 909 28.79 2.98 -21.82
C THR A 909 28.82 1.96 -20.66
N TYR A 910 30.01 1.45 -20.28
CA TYR A 910 30.16 0.63 -19.08
C TYR A 910 29.83 1.45 -17.82
N ASN A 911 28.87 0.98 -17.04
CA ASN A 911 28.29 1.68 -15.89
C ASN A 911 28.05 0.78 -14.66
N GLY A 912 28.50 -0.48 -14.71
CA GLY A 912 28.65 -1.35 -13.54
C GLY A 912 30.01 -2.03 -13.49
N LEU A 913 30.49 -2.30 -12.28
CA LEU A 913 31.69 -3.07 -11.99
C LEU A 913 31.28 -4.44 -11.44
N ALA A 914 31.32 -5.47 -12.29
CA ALA A 914 31.25 -6.86 -11.84
C ALA A 914 32.57 -7.21 -11.13
N CYS A 915 32.50 -7.61 -9.87
CA CYS A 915 33.64 -7.78 -8.98
C CYS A 915 34.53 -8.98 -9.37
N LYS A 916 35.84 -8.75 -9.53
CA LYS A 916 36.83 -9.77 -9.93
C LYS A 916 38.05 -9.75 -8.99
N GLY A 917 37.81 -9.54 -7.70
CA GLY A 917 38.86 -9.35 -6.68
C GLY A 917 39.55 -7.98 -6.76
N ASP A 918 38.92 -7.00 -7.41
CA ASP A 918 39.50 -5.67 -7.64
C ASP A 918 39.90 -4.96 -6.34
N THR A 919 41.01 -4.23 -6.38
CA THR A 919 41.47 -3.41 -5.25
C THR A 919 41.13 -1.94 -5.48
N LEU A 920 40.26 -1.39 -4.62
CA LEU A 920 40.00 0.04 -4.53
C LEU A 920 40.97 0.66 -3.52
N LEU A 921 41.61 1.78 -3.90
CA LEU A 921 42.52 2.53 -3.03
C LEU A 921 41.75 3.61 -2.28
N LEU A 922 41.99 3.75 -0.98
CA LEU A 922 41.38 4.78 -0.15
C LEU A 922 42.19 6.09 -0.22
N PRO A 923 41.54 7.28 -0.19
CA PRO A 923 42.24 8.56 -0.17
C PRO A 923 43.23 8.70 1.00
N GLU A 924 44.35 9.36 0.74
CA GLU A 924 45.33 9.68 1.78
C GLU A 924 44.73 10.59 2.86
N GLY A 925 45.10 10.36 4.12
CA GLY A 925 44.68 11.17 5.27
C GLY A 925 43.84 10.43 6.32
N ASN A 926 43.20 9.29 5.97
CA ASN A 926 42.32 8.52 6.88
C ASN A 926 41.15 9.35 7.45
N THR A 927 40.55 10.23 6.64
CA THR A 927 39.45 11.13 7.05
C THR A 927 38.06 10.51 7.01
N TYR A 928 37.90 9.36 6.35
CA TYR A 928 36.62 8.65 6.18
C TYR A 928 36.62 7.40 7.04
N ASN A 929 35.49 7.10 7.67
CA ASN A 929 35.32 5.94 8.56
C ASN A 929 34.32 4.90 8.02
N ARG A 930 33.65 5.19 6.90
CA ARG A 930 32.74 4.27 6.20
C ARG A 930 32.83 4.38 4.70
N ILE A 931 32.42 3.29 4.05
CA ILE A 931 32.07 3.27 2.63
C ILE A 931 30.67 2.70 2.45
N TYR A 932 29.91 3.27 1.53
CA TYR A 932 28.69 2.67 1.00
C TYR A 932 28.85 2.41 -0.50
N PHE A 933 28.21 1.35 -0.97
CA PHE A 933 28.06 1.02 -2.39
C PHE A 933 26.58 1.00 -2.77
N LEU A 934 26.31 1.28 -4.04
CA LEU A 934 25.10 0.80 -4.70
C LEU A 934 25.45 -0.53 -5.40
N ALA A 935 24.74 -1.60 -5.05
CA ALA A 935 25.04 -2.95 -5.51
C ALA A 935 23.77 -3.74 -5.87
N ALA A 936 23.92 -4.75 -6.73
CA ALA A 936 22.92 -5.81 -6.95
C ALA A 936 23.60 -7.09 -7.45
N SER A 937 22.93 -8.23 -7.29
CA SER A 937 23.35 -9.53 -7.81
C SER A 937 22.70 -9.83 -9.16
N THR A 938 23.46 -10.44 -10.08
CA THR A 938 22.99 -10.89 -11.40
C THR A 938 22.41 -12.30 -11.41
N ASP A 939 22.53 -13.06 -10.31
CA ASP A 939 21.91 -14.39 -10.17
C ASP A 939 21.59 -14.68 -8.69
N GLY A 940 20.31 -14.67 -8.36
CA GLY A 940 19.82 -14.89 -6.99
C GLY A 940 20.33 -13.89 -5.95
N ASP A 941 19.88 -14.05 -4.71
CA ASP A 941 20.43 -13.29 -3.57
C ASP A 941 21.75 -13.95 -3.15
N CYS A 942 22.82 -13.18 -2.98
CA CYS A 942 24.17 -13.71 -2.73
C CYS A 942 24.85 -13.05 -1.52
N THR A 943 25.90 -13.69 -0.99
CA THR A 943 26.70 -13.17 0.13
C THR A 943 28.08 -12.75 -0.37
N ALA A 944 28.34 -11.45 -0.36
CA ALA A 944 29.54 -10.82 -0.87
C ALA A 944 30.55 -10.53 0.27
N THR A 945 31.72 -11.18 0.23
CA THR A 945 32.81 -10.91 1.20
C THR A 945 33.77 -9.86 0.68
N PHE A 946 33.86 -8.74 1.40
CA PHE A 946 34.79 -7.63 1.17
C PHE A 946 35.93 -7.70 2.17
N ARG A 947 37.14 -7.27 1.79
CA ARG A 947 38.29 -7.19 2.71
C ARG A 947 38.83 -5.77 2.83
N ILE A 948 38.79 -5.21 4.03
CA ILE A 948 39.25 -3.84 4.32
C ILE A 948 40.49 -3.91 5.21
N GLY A 949 41.66 -3.63 4.63
CA GLY A 949 42.96 -3.77 5.28
C GLY A 949 43.27 -5.21 5.72
N LYS A 950 42.88 -5.56 6.96
CA LYS A 950 43.02 -6.92 7.54
C LYS A 950 41.70 -7.56 7.98
N ASN A 951 40.59 -6.82 7.92
CA ASN A 951 39.27 -7.31 8.31
C ASN A 951 38.55 -7.84 7.07
N GLU A 952 37.82 -8.94 7.23
CA GLU A 952 36.91 -9.47 6.21
C GLU A 952 35.47 -9.35 6.75
N GLU A 953 34.58 -8.84 5.92
CA GLU A 953 33.18 -8.56 6.26
C GLU A 953 32.28 -9.04 5.11
N SER A 954 31.20 -9.74 5.44
CA SER A 954 30.32 -10.41 4.47
C SER A 954 28.92 -9.80 4.53
N LEU A 955 28.46 -9.23 3.42
CA LEU A 955 27.15 -8.60 3.29
C LEU A 955 26.23 -9.38 2.37
N SER A 956 24.92 -9.31 2.61
CA SER A 956 23.93 -9.73 1.60
C SER A 956 23.88 -8.73 0.45
N VAL A 957 23.89 -9.23 -0.78
CA VAL A 957 23.66 -8.46 -2.00
C VAL A 957 22.50 -9.14 -2.75
N PRO A 958 21.27 -8.60 -2.65
CA PRO A 958 20.12 -9.24 -3.27
C PRO A 958 20.11 -9.16 -4.81
N TYR A 959 19.36 -10.08 -5.42
CA TYR A 959 19.09 -10.12 -6.86
C TYR A 959 18.42 -8.84 -7.35
N TYR A 960 18.83 -8.38 -8.53
CA TYR A 960 18.36 -7.11 -9.08
C TYR A 960 16.88 -7.06 -9.49
N SER A 961 16.16 -8.17 -9.59
CA SER A 961 14.84 -8.23 -10.26
C SER A 961 13.79 -9.05 -9.49
N GLY A 962 12.52 -8.92 -9.90
CA GLY A 962 11.38 -9.66 -9.34
C GLY A 962 10.78 -9.01 -8.09
N PHE A 963 10.28 -9.80 -7.15
CA PHE A 963 9.68 -9.28 -5.91
C PHE A 963 10.67 -9.17 -4.75
N ILE A 964 10.56 -8.07 -4.01
CA ILE A 964 11.23 -7.78 -2.74
C ILE A 964 10.54 -8.47 -1.58
N GLY A 965 9.22 -8.61 -1.64
CA GLY A 965 8.45 -9.33 -0.63
C GLY A 965 7.09 -9.77 -1.14
N GLN A 966 6.50 -10.74 -0.44
CA GLN A 966 5.21 -11.35 -0.72
C GLN A 966 4.52 -11.71 0.59
N TRP A 967 3.20 -11.62 0.65
CA TRP A 967 2.45 -12.32 1.69
C TRP A 967 2.44 -13.83 1.40
N GLY A 968 2.28 -14.65 2.44
CA GLY A 968 2.20 -16.11 2.32
C GLY A 968 0.77 -16.59 2.07
N HIS A 969 0.26 -16.38 0.85
CA HIS A 969 -1.05 -16.87 0.42
C HIS A 969 -1.00 -18.39 0.26
N LEU A 970 -1.56 -19.12 1.23
CA LEU A 970 -1.39 -20.56 1.37
C LEU A 970 -1.93 -21.33 0.15
N GLY A 971 -1.01 -21.86 -0.65
CA GLY A 971 -1.29 -22.58 -1.90
C GLY A 971 -1.21 -21.72 -3.16
N HIS A 972 -0.75 -20.47 -3.06
CA HIS A 972 -0.48 -19.56 -4.18
C HIS A 972 0.93 -18.98 -4.14
N THR A 973 1.34 -18.38 -3.02
CA THR A 973 2.65 -17.72 -2.85
C THR A 973 3.36 -18.16 -1.56
N GLU A 974 4.68 -18.05 -1.55
CA GLU A 974 5.49 -18.17 -0.34
C GLU A 974 5.72 -16.78 0.26
N GLY A 975 5.58 -16.67 1.58
CA GLY A 975 5.69 -15.39 2.28
C GLY A 975 7.14 -15.06 2.65
N PHE A 976 7.69 -14.00 2.08
CA PHE A 976 9.06 -13.55 2.35
C PHE A 976 9.18 -12.01 2.31
N LEU A 977 10.30 -11.50 2.85
CA LEU A 977 10.74 -10.12 2.65
C LEU A 977 12.28 -10.11 2.60
N LYS A 978 12.84 -9.59 1.51
CA LYS A 978 14.29 -9.51 1.31
C LYS A 978 14.95 -8.54 2.28
N ASP A 979 16.11 -8.95 2.80
CA ASP A 979 17.01 -8.09 3.56
C ASP A 979 17.74 -7.10 2.63
N GLY A 980 18.27 -6.01 3.19
CA GLY A 980 18.95 -4.93 2.47
C GLY A 980 18.13 -3.65 2.32
N GLU A 981 18.82 -2.50 2.25
CA GLU A 981 18.26 -1.15 2.12
C GLU A 981 18.02 -0.83 0.64
N ILE A 982 16.79 -0.44 0.26
CA ILE A 982 16.42 -0.23 -1.16
C ILE A 982 16.82 1.18 -1.59
N ALA A 983 17.87 1.30 -2.40
CA ALA A 983 18.30 2.57 -2.95
C ALA A 983 17.46 3.01 -4.15
N TYR A 984 17.20 2.08 -5.08
CA TYR A 984 16.52 2.34 -6.36
C TYR A 984 15.43 1.29 -6.61
N VAL A 985 14.34 1.73 -7.23
CA VAL A 985 13.26 0.88 -7.77
C VAL A 985 12.93 1.40 -9.17
N GLY A 986 13.21 0.60 -10.19
CA GLY A 986 12.74 0.80 -11.56
C GLY A 986 11.48 -0.01 -11.80
N THR A 987 10.51 0.59 -12.48
CA THR A 987 9.19 0.04 -12.80
C THR A 987 9.18 -1.00 -13.92
N HIS A 988 10.30 -1.17 -14.64
CA HIS A 988 10.49 -2.22 -15.64
C HIS A 988 11.98 -2.55 -15.85
N ARG A 989 12.22 -3.60 -16.62
CA ARG A 989 13.53 -3.94 -17.22
C ARG A 989 13.42 -4.00 -18.73
N HIS A 990 14.54 -3.79 -19.42
CA HIS A 990 14.63 -4.03 -20.86
C HIS A 990 14.96 -5.49 -21.13
N ALA A 991 14.26 -6.07 -22.10
CA ALA A 991 14.59 -7.32 -22.76
C ALA A 991 15.05 -7.02 -24.21
N PRO A 992 15.72 -7.97 -24.91
CA PRO A 992 16.20 -7.75 -26.28
C PRO A 992 15.11 -7.42 -27.32
N GLN A 993 13.83 -7.67 -27.01
CA GLN A 993 12.68 -7.50 -27.92
C GLN A 993 11.71 -6.39 -27.50
N GLY A 994 11.93 -5.72 -26.36
CA GLY A 994 10.99 -4.75 -25.80
C GLY A 994 11.12 -4.63 -24.28
N ASP A 995 10.18 -3.91 -23.66
CA ASP A 995 10.16 -3.74 -22.20
C ASP A 995 9.37 -4.87 -21.54
N GLU A 996 9.73 -5.17 -20.30
CA GLU A 996 8.93 -6.00 -19.41
C GLU A 996 8.35 -5.12 -18.28
N PRO A 997 7.21 -4.41 -18.53
CA PRO A 997 6.48 -3.64 -17.52
C PRO A 997 6.28 -4.42 -16.22
N TYR A 998 6.56 -3.77 -15.09
CA TYR A 998 6.47 -4.34 -13.73
C TYR A 998 7.33 -5.59 -13.46
N GLU A 999 8.25 -5.96 -14.36
CA GLU A 999 9.44 -6.73 -13.97
C GLU A 999 10.47 -5.75 -13.40
N TYR A 1000 10.34 -5.48 -12.11
CA TYR A 1000 11.08 -4.45 -11.38
C TYR A 1000 12.60 -4.59 -11.48
N THR A 1001 13.32 -3.48 -11.38
CA THR A 1001 14.79 -3.46 -11.20
C THR A 1001 15.20 -2.72 -9.93
N TYR A 1002 16.18 -3.23 -9.20
CA TYR A 1002 16.60 -2.68 -7.90
C TYR A 1002 18.08 -2.38 -7.83
N MET A 1003 18.45 -1.40 -7.02
CA MET A 1003 19.81 -1.29 -6.46
C MET A 1003 19.69 -1.20 -4.95
N PHE A 1004 20.62 -1.82 -4.24
CA PHE A 1004 20.65 -1.86 -2.78
C PHE A 1004 21.81 -1.04 -2.24
N LYS A 1005 21.57 -0.29 -1.16
CA LYS A 1005 22.65 0.38 -0.43
C LYS A 1005 23.29 -0.63 0.52
N VAL A 1006 24.57 -0.91 0.34
CA VAL A 1006 25.34 -1.80 1.22
C VAL A 1006 26.54 -1.03 1.80
N GLY A 1007 26.84 -1.23 3.09
CA GLY A 1007 27.81 -0.40 3.82
C GLY A 1007 28.82 -1.22 4.63
N LEU A 1008 30.05 -0.70 4.74
CA LEU A 1008 31.16 -1.31 5.48
C LEU A 1008 31.89 -0.26 6.32
N ASP A 1009 32.28 -0.64 7.54
CA ASP A 1009 33.13 0.18 8.41
C ASP A 1009 34.59 0.17 7.89
N ILE A 1010 35.24 1.34 7.81
CA ILE A 1010 36.66 1.46 7.43
C ILE A 1010 37.52 1.45 8.71
N PRO A 1011 38.33 0.39 8.95
CA PRO A 1011 39.22 0.35 10.11
C PRO A 1011 40.32 1.41 9.99
N LYS A 1012 40.62 2.10 11.10
CA LYS A 1012 41.65 3.15 11.14
C LYS A 1012 43.01 2.66 10.63
N GLY A 1013 43.50 3.28 9.55
CA GLY A 1013 44.77 2.90 8.91
C GLY A 1013 44.61 1.90 7.76
N ALA A 1014 43.40 1.51 7.36
CA ALA A 1014 43.17 0.84 6.10
C ALA A 1014 43.45 1.80 4.93
N THR A 1015 44.21 1.33 3.94
CA THR A 1015 44.57 2.09 2.73
C THR A 1015 43.90 1.55 1.46
N SER A 1016 43.21 0.42 1.56
CA SER A 1016 42.53 -0.23 0.45
C SER A 1016 41.38 -1.14 0.90
N ILE A 1017 40.44 -1.32 -0.03
CA ILE A 1017 39.37 -2.31 0.01
C ILE A 1017 39.62 -3.28 -1.14
N ILE A 1018 39.48 -4.58 -0.89
CA ILE A 1018 39.48 -5.62 -1.91
C ILE A 1018 38.04 -6.13 -2.03
N LEU A 1019 37.50 -6.06 -3.24
CA LEU A 1019 36.15 -6.50 -3.58
C LEU A 1019 36.06 -8.03 -3.61
N PRO A 1020 34.84 -8.60 -3.58
CA PRO A 1020 34.63 -10.02 -3.81
C PRO A 1020 35.28 -10.49 -5.13
N ASN A 1021 35.68 -11.76 -5.19
CA ASN A 1021 35.99 -12.42 -6.46
C ASN A 1021 34.75 -13.19 -6.94
N ASP A 1022 33.69 -12.45 -7.24
CA ASP A 1022 32.38 -12.97 -7.62
C ASP A 1022 31.74 -12.03 -8.66
N ASN A 1023 31.59 -12.54 -9.89
CA ASN A 1023 31.06 -11.78 -11.03
C ASN A 1023 29.53 -11.62 -11.01
N GLN A 1024 28.83 -12.26 -10.07
CA GLN A 1024 27.40 -12.01 -9.80
C GLN A 1024 27.23 -10.65 -9.11
N VAL A 1025 28.18 -10.25 -8.26
CA VAL A 1025 28.15 -8.97 -7.52
C VAL A 1025 28.55 -7.83 -8.44
N VAL A 1026 27.61 -6.92 -8.73
CA VAL A 1026 27.86 -5.72 -9.54
C VAL A 1026 27.70 -4.47 -8.69
N LEU A 1027 28.69 -3.57 -8.75
CA LEU A 1027 28.69 -2.27 -8.08
C LEU A 1027 28.47 -1.14 -9.10
N PHE A 1028 27.52 -0.24 -8.81
CA PHE A 1028 27.14 0.89 -9.67
C PHE A 1028 27.75 2.22 -9.21
N ALA A 1029 27.96 2.38 -7.91
CA ALA A 1029 28.56 3.56 -7.30
C ALA A 1029 29.23 3.20 -5.97
N ALA A 1030 30.19 4.03 -5.55
CA ALA A 1030 30.87 3.91 -4.26
C ALA A 1030 31.10 5.30 -3.66
N THR A 1031 30.72 5.47 -2.39
CA THR A 1031 30.84 6.74 -1.68
C THR A 1031 31.41 6.52 -0.28
N LEU A 1032 32.58 7.10 -0.05
CA LEU A 1032 33.22 7.20 1.26
C LEU A 1032 32.51 8.28 2.08
N VAL A 1033 32.32 8.04 3.38
CA VAL A 1033 31.75 9.02 4.31
C VAL A 1033 32.50 9.06 5.64
N ASN A 1034 32.34 10.16 6.37
CA ASN A 1034 32.78 10.35 7.74
C ASN A 1034 31.55 10.59 8.63
N GLU A 1035 31.07 9.56 9.31
CA GLU A 1035 29.93 9.63 10.23
C GLU A 1035 30.42 9.91 11.66
N ASN A 1036 29.95 11.00 12.30
CA ASN A 1036 30.41 11.40 13.64
C ASN A 1036 30.14 10.34 14.72
N TYR A 1037 29.07 9.55 14.58
CA TYR A 1037 28.64 8.50 15.49
C TYR A 1037 28.12 7.28 14.71
N GLN A 1038 28.15 6.09 15.31
CA GLN A 1038 27.45 4.91 14.77
C GLN A 1038 25.94 5.17 14.70
N PRO A 1039 25.27 4.90 13.57
CA PRO A 1039 23.84 5.13 13.43
C PRO A 1039 22.98 4.37 14.45
N VAL A 1040 21.84 4.96 14.81
CA VAL A 1040 20.85 4.29 15.63
C VAL A 1040 20.29 3.06 14.93
N THR A 1041 20.14 1.96 15.66
CA THR A 1041 19.54 0.72 15.15
C THR A 1041 18.11 0.60 15.69
N PRO A 1042 17.10 0.28 14.86
CA PRO A 1042 15.75 0.00 15.34
C PRO A 1042 15.76 -1.04 16.47
N ALA A 1043 15.17 -0.66 17.59
CA ALA A 1043 15.03 -1.49 18.78
C ALA A 1043 13.55 -1.82 19.06
N SER A 1044 12.66 -1.60 18.08
CA SER A 1044 11.27 -2.04 18.07
C SER A 1044 10.88 -2.44 16.66
N THR A 1045 9.91 -3.33 16.50
CA THR A 1045 9.27 -3.63 15.21
C THR A 1045 8.66 -2.36 14.63
N LEU A 1046 9.16 -1.87 13.48
CA LEU A 1046 8.66 -0.64 12.83
C LEU A 1046 7.39 -0.88 12.02
N PHE A 1047 7.24 -2.07 11.42
CA PHE A 1047 6.03 -2.56 10.78
C PHE A 1047 5.98 -4.09 10.86
N ARG A 1048 4.77 -4.67 10.70
CA ARG A 1048 4.54 -6.11 10.71
C ARG A 1048 4.26 -6.61 9.29
N THR A 1049 4.77 -7.79 8.97
CA THR A 1049 4.70 -8.38 7.62
C THR A 1049 3.68 -9.52 7.48
N ALA A 1050 3.04 -9.96 8.57
CA ALA A 1050 2.20 -11.17 8.60
C ALA A 1050 2.91 -12.43 8.05
N LEU A 1051 4.23 -12.49 8.16
CA LEU A 1051 5.05 -13.66 7.81
C LEU A 1051 5.23 -14.57 9.03
N LYS A 1052 5.27 -15.88 8.80
CA LYS A 1052 5.62 -16.84 9.86
C LYS A 1052 7.08 -16.71 10.22
N SER A 1053 7.38 -16.58 11.51
CA SER A 1053 8.73 -16.60 12.05
C SER A 1053 9.32 -18.02 12.09
N ASN A 1054 9.42 -18.66 10.92
CA ASN A 1054 10.18 -19.91 10.70
C ASN A 1054 10.31 -20.23 9.19
N MET A 1055 11.23 -19.54 8.51
CA MET A 1055 12.21 -20.22 7.67
C MET A 1055 13.59 -19.62 7.98
N PRO A 1056 14.59 -20.41 8.42
CA PRO A 1056 15.97 -20.04 8.16
C PRO A 1056 16.12 -19.96 6.64
N ALA A 1057 16.80 -18.93 6.12
CA ALA A 1057 17.23 -18.94 4.73
C ALA A 1057 18.02 -20.23 4.50
N GLU A 1058 17.65 -21.03 3.49
CA GLU A 1058 18.26 -22.34 3.29
C GLU A 1058 19.77 -22.20 3.16
N GLN A 1059 20.51 -22.81 4.08
CA GLN A 1059 21.95 -22.94 3.94
C GLN A 1059 22.18 -23.73 2.66
N LYS A 1060 22.72 -23.09 1.60
CA LYS A 1060 23.04 -23.71 0.31
C LYS A 1060 23.75 -25.04 0.56
N VAL A 1061 22.98 -26.13 0.49
CA VAL A 1061 23.49 -27.48 0.72
C VAL A 1061 24.56 -27.72 -0.34
N VAL A 1062 25.71 -28.25 0.07
CA VAL A 1062 26.81 -28.57 -0.85
C VAL A 1062 26.42 -29.83 -1.64
N LYS A 1063 25.58 -29.63 -2.65
CA LYS A 1063 25.05 -30.69 -3.51
C LYS A 1063 26.17 -31.34 -4.31
N GLU A 1064 26.21 -32.67 -4.30
CA GLU A 1064 27.23 -33.44 -5.03
C GLU A 1064 26.79 -33.63 -6.48
N ASN A 1065 27.49 -33.02 -7.45
CA ASN A 1065 27.21 -33.25 -8.88
C ASN A 1065 27.68 -34.67 -9.30
N LEU A 1066 26.71 -35.57 -9.43
CA LEU A 1066 26.89 -36.97 -9.82
C LEU A 1066 27.39 -37.14 -11.27
N LEU A 1067 27.15 -36.18 -12.17
CA LEU A 1067 27.54 -36.29 -13.58
C LEU A 1067 29.04 -36.07 -13.81
N LYS A 1068 29.74 -35.43 -12.87
CA LYS A 1068 31.17 -35.09 -12.98
C LYS A 1068 32.11 -36.29 -13.20
N ASN A 1069 31.65 -37.51 -12.93
CA ASN A 1069 32.37 -38.76 -13.22
C ASN A 1069 31.53 -39.78 -14.01
N ALA A 1070 30.35 -39.38 -14.50
CA ALA A 1070 29.45 -40.26 -15.22
C ALA A 1070 29.95 -40.54 -16.64
N LYS A 1071 29.56 -41.69 -17.20
CA LYS A 1071 29.91 -42.06 -18.57
C LYS A 1071 28.75 -41.79 -19.50
N VAL A 1072 28.95 -40.95 -20.51
CA VAL A 1072 28.04 -40.90 -21.67
C VAL A 1072 28.04 -42.28 -22.34
N ILE A 1073 26.87 -42.91 -22.47
CA ILE A 1073 26.71 -44.26 -23.02
C ILE A 1073 26.00 -44.29 -24.39
N THR A 1074 25.14 -43.31 -24.69
CA THR A 1074 24.54 -43.11 -26.02
C THR A 1074 23.95 -41.69 -26.12
N TYR A 1075 23.69 -41.21 -27.33
CA TYR A 1075 23.19 -39.86 -27.63
C TYR A 1075 22.53 -39.81 -29.02
N SER A 1076 21.78 -38.75 -29.32
CA SER A 1076 21.18 -38.49 -30.64
C SER A 1076 22.22 -38.11 -31.69
N GLY A 1077 23.08 -37.13 -31.37
CA GLY A 1077 24.06 -36.57 -32.30
C GLY A 1077 24.90 -35.48 -31.67
N TYR A 1078 25.82 -34.94 -32.47
CA TYR A 1078 26.53 -33.69 -32.22
C TYR A 1078 27.13 -33.16 -33.52
N ILE A 1079 27.40 -31.85 -33.60
CA ILE A 1079 27.85 -31.20 -34.83
C ILE A 1079 29.37 -31.31 -35.10
N ASN A 1080 30.23 -31.32 -34.07
CA ASN A 1080 31.66 -31.63 -34.21
C ASN A 1080 32.31 -32.09 -32.87
N GLU A 1081 33.54 -32.61 -32.95
CA GLU A 1081 34.32 -33.18 -31.82
C GLU A 1081 34.64 -32.22 -30.66
N ARG A 1082 34.44 -30.90 -30.83
CA ARG A 1082 34.55 -29.87 -29.77
C ARG A 1082 33.22 -29.51 -29.13
N GLU A 1083 32.11 -30.05 -29.64
CA GLU A 1083 30.75 -29.79 -29.17
C GLU A 1083 29.97 -31.11 -28.92
N ALA A 1084 30.72 -32.18 -28.61
CA ALA A 1084 30.20 -33.51 -28.28
C ALA A 1084 29.59 -33.59 -26.85
N PRO A 1085 28.69 -34.54 -26.55
CA PRO A 1085 27.98 -34.67 -25.26
C PRO A 1085 28.82 -34.79 -23.98
N LYS A 1086 30.15 -34.90 -24.08
CA LYS A 1086 31.07 -34.92 -22.94
C LYS A 1086 31.31 -33.54 -22.33
N TYR A 1087 31.11 -32.46 -23.10
CA TYR A 1087 31.38 -31.09 -22.67
C TYR A 1087 30.30 -30.53 -21.76
N MET A 1088 29.04 -30.97 -21.91
CA MET A 1088 27.94 -30.57 -21.02
C MET A 1088 28.04 -31.10 -19.57
N ILE A 1089 29.15 -31.75 -19.17
CA ILE A 1089 29.33 -32.34 -17.83
C ILE A 1089 30.76 -32.16 -17.28
N ASP A 1090 31.62 -31.36 -17.91
CA ASP A 1090 33.03 -31.22 -17.51
C ASP A 1090 33.30 -30.06 -16.55
N GLY A 1091 32.33 -29.16 -16.35
CA GLY A 1091 32.41 -27.99 -15.47
C GLY A 1091 32.88 -26.71 -16.16
N ASP A 1092 33.13 -26.72 -17.49
CA ASP A 1092 33.59 -25.56 -18.24
C ASP A 1092 32.45 -24.88 -19.02
N LYS A 1093 31.92 -23.79 -18.43
CA LYS A 1093 30.88 -22.93 -19.03
C LYS A 1093 31.34 -22.12 -20.27
N ASP A 1094 32.57 -22.30 -20.77
CA ASP A 1094 32.96 -21.84 -22.11
C ASP A 1094 32.81 -22.95 -23.20
N THR A 1095 32.43 -24.17 -22.80
CA THR A 1095 32.17 -25.33 -23.71
C THR A 1095 30.69 -25.77 -23.69
N LYS A 1096 30.29 -26.62 -24.65
CA LYS A 1096 28.88 -27.07 -24.77
C LYS A 1096 28.73 -28.37 -25.55
N TRP A 1097 27.62 -29.07 -25.35
CA TRP A 1097 27.05 -29.98 -26.34
C TRP A 1097 26.22 -29.20 -27.37
N CYS A 1098 26.44 -29.43 -28.66
CA CYS A 1098 25.61 -28.90 -29.74
C CYS A 1098 25.15 -30.01 -30.70
N ASP A 1099 23.83 -30.17 -30.85
CA ASP A 1099 23.20 -31.14 -31.75
C ASP A 1099 22.12 -30.46 -32.61
N ILE A 1100 22.27 -30.59 -33.93
CA ILE A 1100 21.37 -30.04 -34.95
C ILE A 1100 20.58 -31.14 -35.70
N THR A 1101 20.62 -32.38 -35.19
CA THR A 1101 19.80 -33.47 -35.73
C THR A 1101 18.33 -33.34 -35.32
N ALA A 1102 17.44 -34.05 -36.02
CA ALA A 1102 15.99 -33.94 -35.82
C ALA A 1102 15.58 -34.28 -34.37
N THR A 1103 14.80 -33.39 -33.76
CA THR A 1103 14.29 -33.53 -32.39
C THR A 1103 13.38 -34.77 -32.23
N PRO A 1104 13.34 -35.40 -31.04
CA PRO A 1104 14.00 -34.98 -29.80
C PRO A 1104 15.47 -35.45 -29.70
N ASN A 1105 16.35 -34.53 -29.30
CA ASN A 1105 17.76 -34.81 -29.05
C ASN A 1105 17.92 -35.41 -27.63
N TYR A 1106 18.92 -36.25 -27.40
CA TYR A 1106 19.12 -36.89 -26.09
C TYR A 1106 20.58 -37.24 -25.80
N VAL A 1107 20.89 -37.36 -24.51
CA VAL A 1107 22.14 -37.91 -23.98
C VAL A 1107 21.84 -38.82 -22.79
N ASP A 1108 22.39 -40.04 -22.83
CA ASP A 1108 22.28 -41.04 -21.78
C ASP A 1108 23.60 -41.18 -21.02
N PHE A 1109 23.52 -41.26 -19.71
CA PHE A 1109 24.64 -41.35 -18.77
C PHE A 1109 24.52 -42.62 -17.91
N ASP A 1110 25.64 -43.28 -17.62
CA ASP A 1110 25.78 -44.30 -16.57
C ASP A 1110 26.54 -43.70 -15.37
N LEU A 1111 25.88 -43.62 -14.22
CA LEU A 1111 26.46 -43.20 -12.94
C LEU A 1111 27.33 -44.29 -12.29
N GLY A 1112 27.41 -45.49 -12.90
CA GLY A 1112 28.18 -46.64 -12.43
C GLY A 1112 27.47 -47.45 -11.34
N THR A 1113 26.80 -46.79 -10.40
CA THR A 1113 25.95 -47.38 -9.37
C THR A 1113 24.59 -46.67 -9.30
N ALA A 1114 23.58 -47.34 -8.74
CA ALA A 1114 22.31 -46.71 -8.43
C ALA A 1114 22.52 -45.68 -7.31
N SER A 1115 22.29 -44.41 -7.62
CA SER A 1115 22.54 -43.26 -6.76
C SER A 1115 21.25 -42.45 -6.58
N PRO A 1116 20.94 -41.93 -5.37
CA PRO A 1116 19.82 -41.04 -5.18
C PRO A 1116 20.09 -39.70 -5.88
N VAL A 1117 19.21 -39.33 -6.80
CA VAL A 1117 19.15 -37.99 -7.41
C VAL A 1117 18.10 -37.18 -6.66
N SER A 1118 18.48 -36.06 -6.07
CA SER A 1118 17.59 -35.11 -5.37
C SER A 1118 17.21 -33.90 -6.23
N GLY A 1119 17.99 -33.59 -7.27
CA GLY A 1119 17.72 -32.49 -8.19
C GLY A 1119 18.63 -32.50 -9.41
N TRP A 1120 18.50 -31.47 -10.23
CA TRP A 1120 19.30 -31.28 -11.44
C TRP A 1120 19.43 -29.81 -11.81
N LYS A 1121 20.38 -29.51 -12.70
CA LYS A 1121 20.56 -28.18 -13.27
C LYS A 1121 20.91 -28.26 -14.76
N LEU A 1122 20.53 -27.23 -15.50
CA LEU A 1122 20.81 -27.03 -16.91
C LEU A 1122 21.30 -25.59 -17.16
N VAL A 1123 22.41 -25.44 -17.88
CA VAL A 1123 22.91 -24.17 -18.40
C VAL A 1123 22.81 -24.22 -19.92
N ASN A 1124 22.16 -23.23 -20.50
CA ASN A 1124 21.86 -23.16 -21.92
C ASN A 1124 22.82 -22.21 -22.66
N ALA A 1125 22.65 -22.10 -23.97
CA ALA A 1125 23.38 -21.17 -24.82
C ALA A 1125 22.76 -19.76 -24.90
N GLY A 1126 22.04 -19.31 -23.87
CA GLY A 1126 21.42 -17.99 -23.81
C GLY A 1126 22.42 -16.83 -23.96
N GLN A 1127 23.69 -17.05 -23.62
CA GLN A 1127 24.79 -16.09 -23.86
C GLN A 1127 25.24 -15.99 -25.33
N GLU A 1128 24.96 -17.00 -26.17
CA GLU A 1128 25.10 -16.88 -27.63
C GLU A 1128 23.90 -16.15 -28.23
N SER A 1129 22.69 -16.50 -27.76
CA SER A 1129 21.42 -15.82 -28.06
C SER A 1129 20.34 -16.38 -27.13
N HIS A 1130 19.44 -15.52 -26.63
CA HIS A 1130 18.26 -15.94 -25.88
C HIS A 1130 17.42 -17.00 -26.63
N GLU A 1131 17.45 -17.01 -27.97
CA GLU A 1131 16.77 -18.05 -28.76
C GLU A 1131 17.27 -19.47 -28.46
N TYR A 1132 18.54 -19.65 -28.11
CA TYR A 1132 19.16 -20.96 -27.83
C TYR A 1132 18.97 -21.43 -26.37
N ILE A 1133 18.01 -20.86 -25.64
CA ILE A 1133 17.56 -21.41 -24.37
C ILE A 1133 16.65 -22.61 -24.64
N THR A 1134 16.94 -23.78 -24.04
CA THR A 1134 16.10 -24.98 -24.13
C THR A 1134 14.74 -24.69 -23.51
N ALA A 1135 13.70 -24.60 -24.35
CA ALA A 1135 12.34 -24.30 -23.91
C ALA A 1135 11.64 -25.50 -23.26
N GLY A 1136 12.04 -26.74 -23.57
CA GLY A 1136 11.46 -27.93 -22.92
C GLY A 1136 12.25 -29.23 -23.10
N CYS A 1137 12.36 -29.99 -22.02
CA CYS A 1137 13.04 -31.28 -21.96
C CYS A 1137 12.50 -32.16 -20.81
N PHE A 1138 12.80 -33.46 -20.86
CA PHE A 1138 12.55 -34.40 -19.76
C PHE A 1138 13.87 -34.86 -19.14
N LEU A 1139 13.88 -34.95 -17.81
CA LEU A 1139 14.83 -35.78 -17.08
C LEU A 1139 14.22 -37.17 -16.94
N GLN A 1140 14.93 -38.22 -17.34
CA GLN A 1140 14.47 -39.61 -17.23
C GLN A 1140 15.51 -40.50 -16.57
N GLY A 1141 15.09 -41.56 -15.88
CA GLY A 1141 15.97 -42.47 -15.16
C GLY A 1141 15.51 -43.92 -15.17
N ARG A 1142 16.46 -44.84 -14.96
CA ARG A 1142 16.25 -46.29 -14.81
C ARG A 1142 17.44 -46.98 -14.13
N ASN A 1143 17.27 -48.24 -13.72
CA ASN A 1143 18.29 -49.02 -13.02
C ASN A 1143 18.84 -50.21 -13.84
N SER A 1144 18.18 -50.60 -14.94
CA SER A 1144 18.73 -51.54 -15.94
C SER A 1144 18.69 -50.96 -17.36
N LEU A 1145 19.62 -51.38 -18.22
CA LEU A 1145 19.57 -51.09 -19.67
C LEU A 1145 18.38 -51.78 -20.37
N THR A 1146 17.77 -52.77 -19.72
CA THR A 1146 16.55 -53.49 -20.17
C THR A 1146 15.27 -52.97 -19.53
N GLU A 1147 15.34 -51.91 -18.72
CA GLU A 1147 14.17 -51.26 -18.12
C GLU A 1147 13.70 -50.10 -18.99
N GLU A 1148 12.40 -49.84 -19.03
CA GLU A 1148 11.85 -48.65 -19.69
C GLU A 1148 12.28 -47.36 -18.98
N TRP A 1149 12.41 -46.28 -19.74
CA TRP A 1149 12.75 -44.96 -19.19
C TRP A 1149 11.57 -44.37 -18.41
N LYS A 1150 11.79 -44.05 -17.14
CA LYS A 1150 10.81 -43.35 -16.29
C LYS A 1150 11.16 -41.88 -16.24
N THR A 1151 10.21 -41.02 -16.56
CA THR A 1151 10.37 -39.57 -16.39
C THR A 1151 10.45 -39.25 -14.89
N LEU A 1152 11.55 -38.60 -14.49
CA LEU A 1152 11.78 -38.07 -13.15
C LEU A 1152 11.26 -36.63 -13.03
N ASP A 1153 11.46 -35.82 -14.08
CA ASP A 1153 11.01 -34.43 -14.13
C ASP A 1153 10.78 -33.94 -15.58
N ARG A 1154 10.03 -32.84 -15.73
CA ARG A 1154 9.71 -32.18 -17.00
C ARG A 1154 9.90 -30.66 -16.91
N LEU A 1155 10.78 -30.14 -17.76
CA LEU A 1155 10.88 -28.72 -18.09
C LEU A 1155 10.03 -28.41 -19.33
N ALA A 1156 9.27 -27.32 -19.30
CA ALA A 1156 8.50 -26.80 -20.44
C ALA A 1156 8.22 -25.30 -20.22
N GLY A 1157 8.22 -24.50 -21.29
CA GLY A 1157 8.06 -23.04 -21.19
C GLY A 1157 9.23 -22.35 -20.50
N ASN A 1158 10.45 -22.90 -20.62
CA ASN A 1158 11.62 -22.31 -19.98
C ASN A 1158 12.19 -21.13 -20.77
N HIS A 1159 12.32 -19.99 -20.11
CA HIS A 1159 12.95 -18.77 -20.62
C HIS A 1159 14.25 -18.40 -19.89
N LYS A 1160 14.70 -19.21 -18.91
CA LYS A 1160 15.92 -18.94 -18.12
C LYS A 1160 17.14 -19.62 -18.72
N ASN A 1161 18.27 -18.90 -18.76
CA ASN A 1161 19.53 -19.46 -19.25
C ASN A 1161 20.10 -20.53 -18.30
N GLU A 1162 20.07 -20.28 -16.99
CA GLU A 1162 20.42 -21.23 -15.94
C GLU A 1162 19.14 -21.68 -15.23
N VAL A 1163 18.93 -22.99 -15.15
CA VAL A 1163 17.77 -23.63 -14.53
C VAL A 1163 18.27 -24.62 -13.50
N THR A 1164 17.89 -24.46 -12.23
CA THR A 1164 18.06 -25.49 -11.19
C THR A 1164 16.69 -25.96 -10.73
N ARG A 1165 16.50 -27.27 -10.57
CA ARG A 1165 15.23 -27.91 -10.19
C ARG A 1165 15.46 -29.05 -9.21
N GLU A 1166 14.53 -29.21 -8.28
CA GLU A 1166 14.53 -30.31 -7.32
C GLU A 1166 13.46 -31.34 -7.66
N LEU A 1167 13.69 -32.59 -7.26
CA LEU A 1167 12.69 -33.65 -7.35
C LEU A 1167 11.90 -33.68 -6.03
N ALA A 1168 10.57 -33.85 -6.13
CA ALA A 1168 9.69 -33.84 -4.96
C ALA A 1168 10.06 -34.90 -3.89
N GLU A 1169 10.66 -36.01 -4.32
CA GLU A 1169 11.38 -36.97 -3.46
C GLU A 1169 12.65 -37.45 -4.20
N PRO A 1170 13.78 -37.72 -3.50
CA PRO A 1170 15.00 -38.21 -4.15
C PRO A 1170 14.83 -39.62 -4.76
N VAL A 1171 15.12 -39.77 -6.05
CA VAL A 1171 14.91 -41.03 -6.79
C VAL A 1171 16.24 -41.75 -7.04
N SER A 1172 16.33 -43.02 -6.63
CA SER A 1172 17.54 -43.83 -6.84
C SER A 1172 17.59 -44.44 -8.25
N VAL A 1173 18.56 -44.00 -9.06
CA VAL A 1173 18.73 -44.38 -10.47
C VAL A 1173 20.21 -44.61 -10.80
N ARG A 1174 20.51 -45.49 -11.75
CA ARG A 1174 21.86 -45.72 -12.25
C ARG A 1174 22.08 -45.08 -13.63
N TYR A 1175 21.11 -45.24 -14.51
CA TYR A 1175 21.15 -44.68 -15.85
C TYR A 1175 20.22 -43.49 -15.91
N VAL A 1176 20.70 -42.37 -16.44
CA VAL A 1176 19.95 -41.12 -16.53
C VAL A 1176 19.99 -40.61 -17.97
N ARG A 1177 18.90 -39.99 -18.42
CA ARG A 1177 18.75 -39.41 -19.75
C ARG A 1177 18.26 -37.98 -19.63
N LEU A 1178 18.92 -37.07 -20.33
CA LEU A 1178 18.30 -35.80 -20.71
C LEU A 1178 17.69 -35.97 -22.11
N LEU A 1179 16.41 -35.67 -22.25
CA LEU A 1179 15.65 -35.78 -23.50
C LEU A 1179 15.08 -34.40 -23.87
N VAL A 1180 15.73 -33.71 -24.80
CA VAL A 1180 15.36 -32.38 -25.26
C VAL A 1180 14.23 -32.48 -26.28
N THR A 1181 13.09 -31.89 -25.96
CA THR A 1181 11.87 -31.95 -26.80
C THR A 1181 11.57 -30.65 -27.52
N GLN A 1182 12.04 -29.53 -26.99
CA GLN A 1182 12.00 -28.21 -27.65
C GLN A 1182 13.32 -27.49 -27.31
N PRO A 1183 14.30 -27.49 -28.25
CA PRO A 1183 15.69 -27.11 -27.96
C PRO A 1183 15.94 -25.60 -27.92
N VAL A 1184 14.99 -24.81 -28.42
CA VAL A 1184 15.09 -23.36 -28.59
C VAL A 1184 13.75 -22.69 -28.28
N GLN A 1185 13.77 -21.38 -28.11
CA GLN A 1185 12.56 -20.55 -27.91
C GLN A 1185 11.67 -20.50 -29.15
N SER A 1186 12.27 -20.45 -30.34
CA SER A 1186 11.55 -20.37 -31.61
C SER A 1186 10.78 -21.66 -31.93
N GLN A 1187 9.56 -21.54 -32.46
CA GLN A 1187 8.76 -22.69 -32.91
C GLN A 1187 9.36 -23.42 -34.14
N THR A 1188 10.38 -22.86 -34.79
CA THR A 1188 10.95 -23.38 -36.06
C THR A 1188 12.41 -23.79 -35.99
N GLY A 1189 13.10 -23.58 -34.87
CA GLY A 1189 14.52 -23.98 -34.72
C GLY A 1189 14.69 -25.36 -34.09
N SER A 1190 15.85 -25.98 -34.33
CA SER A 1190 16.16 -27.37 -33.94
C SER A 1190 17.49 -27.54 -33.17
N ASP A 1191 18.25 -26.45 -32.99
CA ASP A 1191 19.60 -26.49 -32.43
C ASP A 1191 19.58 -26.71 -30.92
N THR A 1192 19.82 -27.94 -30.45
CA THR A 1192 20.11 -28.18 -29.03
C THR A 1192 21.49 -27.62 -28.71
N ARG A 1193 21.58 -26.69 -27.74
CA ARG A 1193 22.85 -26.15 -27.25
C ARG A 1193 22.86 -26.07 -25.73
N ILE A 1194 23.61 -26.95 -25.08
CA ILE A 1194 23.65 -27.09 -23.62
C ILE A 1194 25.10 -26.99 -23.15
N TYR A 1195 25.36 -25.98 -22.34
CA TYR A 1195 26.69 -25.65 -21.80
C TYR A 1195 27.06 -26.53 -20.61
N GLU A 1196 26.15 -26.77 -19.68
CA GLU A 1196 26.38 -27.62 -18.50
C GLU A 1196 25.07 -28.30 -18.08
N PHE A 1197 25.17 -29.53 -17.56
CA PHE A 1197 24.06 -30.34 -17.06
C PHE A 1197 24.54 -31.08 -15.82
N GLU A 1198 23.97 -30.73 -14.66
CA GLU A 1198 24.36 -31.28 -13.36
C GLU A 1198 23.24 -32.17 -12.79
N LEU A 1199 23.60 -33.26 -12.10
CA LEU A 1199 22.65 -34.05 -11.31
C LEU A 1199 23.07 -34.03 -9.85
N TYR A 1200 22.15 -33.64 -8.97
CA TYR A 1200 22.44 -33.46 -7.56
C TYR A 1200 21.99 -34.65 -6.72
N LYS A 1201 22.75 -34.86 -5.65
CA LYS A 1201 22.46 -35.71 -4.51
C LYS A 1201 22.39 -34.86 -3.25
#